data_AF-A0A8H4UJB2-F1
#
_entry.id   AF-A0A8H4UJB2-F1
#
_cell.length_a   1.000
_cell.length_b   1.000
_cell.length_c   1.000
_cell.angle_alpha   90.00
_cell.angle_beta   90.00
_cell.angle_gamma   90.00
#
_symmetry.space_group_name_H-M   'P 1'
#
loop_
_entity.id
_entity.type
_entity.pdbx_description
1 polymer ?
#
loop_
_entity_poly.entity_id
_entity_poly.type
_entity_poly.pdbx_seq_one_letter_code
_entity_poly.pdbx_strand_id
1 'polypeptide(L)'
;MACFTMDMSSPDVWSREDVAQSSVRNRDFPDGPYQRGTLLGQGGFAVVYKVLKVRDGSVYAGKTSPKAVDQLRREANVLRSIKHDRFVKYIDYYEEEGNEAANVLVLELCAEGNLQTLINNHSQGVGRKDTLQVMHQLSQALEYLHGKRRFHGDFKPRNILIRSWNPVNVVVADCADVMSVDHINSHKKPHGTKAYWSPHVWRRHRHAGTSDDIWALGVTLLGMMSQWPLHVKNQERQYPRRCFTHAQSLLELNPGHNIVGLLRRMLIWDEKHRVSAAELVELTAQMVSDSERGIGLEHGDKMDLKVPEDFKPIEFWSLSWLMSRSILTTSPSQPVLRTALQSITITPRRHVSRAFSSSISAMSQTRKLKPAARVEGQKKDVWSIINEAAAASPIQPIVNMGQGFFGYNPPKFILDAAKDALDRVDCNQYAPAKGRPRLRKAIANAYSPFWGRELDPETEIVVTTGANEGMLSAFMAFVEPGDEVIVFEPFFDQYISNIQMAGGKIVYVPLHPPSDGATKNSSAADWTIDFDELEKAVTPRTKMIVINTPHNPVGKVFHKDELEKIGDLCVKNQIIILSDEVYDRLYYVPFTRISRLSPEVEKLTLTVGSAGKNFYATGWRVGWLIGPSELIQHVLAAHTRICFSTVAPLQEASAVGFELADANGFWDETIKEMKGKVDRLNEVFEELNLPVTYPEGGYFLLVNMAKVQLPEDYPFPEHVASRPRDFKLAWFLIQEVGVAAIPPTEFYTEKNAHLAENYIRFAVCKEDEVLEQAKERLRSLKKYIKE
;
A
#
# COMPACT_ATOMS: atom_id res chain seq x y z
N MET A 1 -34.44 0.33 -16.96
CA MET A 1 -34.56 -1.11 -17.29
C MET A 1 -33.16 -1.69 -17.31
N ALA A 2 -32.93 -2.80 -16.61
CA ALA A 2 -31.62 -3.44 -16.56
C ALA A 2 -31.38 -4.34 -17.78
N CYS A 3 -30.13 -4.41 -18.24
CA CYS A 3 -29.65 -5.53 -19.02
C CYS A 3 -28.50 -6.17 -18.23
N PHE A 4 -28.67 -7.44 -17.86
CA PHE A 4 -27.65 -8.23 -17.18
C PHE A 4 -26.64 -8.76 -18.21
N THR A 5 -25.35 -8.69 -17.90
CA THR A 5 -24.35 -9.62 -18.41
C THR A 5 -23.64 -10.23 -17.21
N MET A 6 -23.86 -11.53 -17.00
CA MET A 6 -23.27 -12.31 -15.91
C MET A 6 -21.79 -12.58 -16.19
N ASP A 7 -20.95 -12.52 -15.15
CA ASP A 7 -19.80 -13.42 -15.04
C ASP A 7 -20.14 -14.52 -14.03
N MET A 8 -19.75 -15.76 -14.32
CA MET A 8 -20.21 -16.96 -13.62
C MET A 8 -19.14 -17.59 -12.73
N SER A 9 -18.90 -16.95 -11.59
CA SER A 9 -18.77 -17.70 -10.34
C SER A 9 -19.39 -16.90 -9.20
N SER A 10 -20.61 -17.26 -8.80
CA SER A 10 -21.12 -16.78 -7.51
C SER A 10 -20.14 -17.24 -6.42
N PRO A 11 -19.80 -16.39 -5.44
CA PRO A 11 -18.94 -16.77 -4.32
C PRO A 11 -19.46 -17.97 -3.52
N ASP A 12 -20.76 -18.27 -3.61
CA ASP A 12 -21.42 -19.44 -3.00
C ASP A 12 -21.22 -20.75 -3.79
N VAL A 13 -20.59 -20.69 -4.97
CA VAL A 13 -20.33 -21.86 -5.84
C VAL A 13 -18.90 -22.35 -5.65
N TRP A 14 -18.71 -23.67 -5.59
CA TRP A 14 -17.38 -24.29 -5.51
C TRP A 14 -16.58 -24.02 -6.79
N SER A 15 -15.47 -23.29 -6.68
CA SER A 15 -14.72 -22.79 -7.83
C SER A 15 -13.62 -23.77 -8.27
N ARG A 16 -13.02 -23.51 -9.44
CA ARG A 16 -11.81 -24.24 -9.88
C ARG A 16 -10.62 -24.02 -8.93
N GLU A 17 -10.55 -22.85 -8.28
CA GLU A 17 -9.56 -22.57 -7.26
C GLU A 17 -9.82 -23.42 -6.00
N ASP A 18 -11.09 -23.54 -5.57
CA ASP A 18 -11.45 -24.41 -4.45
C ASP A 18 -11.08 -25.88 -4.72
N VAL A 19 -11.28 -26.36 -5.96
CA VAL A 19 -10.79 -27.68 -6.40
C VAL A 19 -9.27 -27.78 -6.31
N ALA A 20 -8.53 -26.78 -6.81
CA ALA A 20 -7.07 -26.76 -6.73
C ALA A 20 -6.57 -26.79 -5.26
N GLN A 21 -7.16 -25.97 -4.37
CA GLN A 21 -6.82 -25.93 -2.93
C GLN A 21 -7.18 -27.24 -2.22
N SER A 22 -8.25 -27.93 -2.64
CA SER A 22 -8.62 -29.25 -2.11
C SER A 22 -7.63 -30.35 -2.49
N SER A 23 -6.91 -30.22 -3.61
CA SER A 23 -5.86 -31.16 -4.02
C SER A 23 -4.56 -31.00 -3.20
N VAL A 24 -4.38 -29.85 -2.54
CA VAL A 24 -3.23 -29.57 -1.68
C VAL A 24 -3.48 -30.16 -0.30
N ARG A 25 -2.85 -31.31 -0.02
CA ARG A 25 -2.88 -31.97 1.30
C ARG A 25 -2.44 -31.01 2.41
N ASN A 26 -3.36 -30.71 3.34
CA ASN A 26 -3.09 -29.94 4.54
C ASN A 26 -3.11 -30.87 5.76
N ARG A 27 -2.04 -30.88 6.57
CA ARG A 27 -2.00 -31.65 7.84
C ARG A 27 -3.01 -31.12 8.86
N ASP A 28 -3.37 -29.84 8.77
CA ASP A 28 -4.32 -29.16 9.67
C ASP A 28 -5.78 -29.18 9.14
N PHE A 29 -6.06 -29.95 8.08
CA PHE A 29 -7.40 -30.24 7.55
C PHE A 29 -7.36 -31.54 6.72
N PRO A 30 -7.36 -32.72 7.37
CA PRO A 30 -7.31 -34.03 6.70
C PRO A 30 -8.63 -34.39 5.99
N ASP A 31 -8.59 -35.49 5.21
CA ASP A 31 -9.73 -35.98 4.43
C ASP A 31 -10.90 -36.42 5.33
N GLY A 32 -12.06 -35.79 5.17
CA GLY A 32 -13.27 -36.06 5.96
C GLY A 32 -14.56 -35.82 5.16
N PRO A 33 -15.74 -35.63 5.81
CA PRO A 33 -17.00 -35.36 5.12
C PRO A 33 -17.06 -33.98 4.43
N TYR A 34 -16.03 -33.15 4.65
CA TYR A 34 -15.86 -31.83 4.07
C TYR A 34 -14.53 -31.75 3.32
N GLN A 35 -14.53 -31.18 2.11
CA GLN A 35 -13.31 -30.79 1.41
C GLN A 35 -13.01 -29.32 1.68
N ARG A 36 -11.72 -28.97 1.81
CA ARG A 36 -11.23 -27.61 2.04
C ARG A 36 -10.93 -26.90 0.72
N GLY A 37 -11.45 -25.71 0.54
CA GLY A 37 -11.21 -24.83 -0.60
C GLY A 37 -10.37 -23.61 -0.22
N THR A 38 -10.73 -22.46 -0.77
CA THR A 38 -10.10 -21.16 -0.51
C THR A 38 -10.10 -20.73 0.97
N LEU A 39 -9.11 -19.94 1.36
CA LEU A 39 -8.99 -19.35 2.70
C LEU A 39 -9.88 -18.10 2.79
N LEU A 40 -10.89 -18.12 3.66
CA LEU A 40 -11.81 -16.98 3.87
C LEU A 40 -11.31 -16.03 4.97
N GLY A 41 -10.52 -16.51 5.93
CA GLY A 41 -9.93 -15.66 6.95
C GLY A 41 -9.11 -16.42 8.00
N GLN A 42 -8.21 -15.70 8.67
CA GLN A 42 -7.37 -16.25 9.73
C GLN A 42 -7.40 -15.35 10.98
N GLY A 43 -7.69 -15.97 12.12
CA GLY A 43 -7.62 -15.35 13.45
C GLY A 43 -6.36 -15.77 14.23
N GLY A 44 -6.28 -15.38 15.50
CA GLY A 44 -5.13 -15.73 16.35
C GLY A 44 -5.05 -17.21 16.76
N PHE A 45 -6.18 -17.92 16.72
CA PHE A 45 -6.30 -19.32 17.16
C PHE A 45 -7.02 -20.24 16.17
N ALA A 46 -7.81 -19.66 15.25
CA ALA A 46 -8.67 -20.39 14.32
C ALA A 46 -8.48 -19.90 12.88
N VAL A 47 -8.76 -20.78 11.91
CA VAL A 47 -8.69 -20.50 10.47
C VAL A 47 -10.05 -20.84 9.86
N VAL A 48 -10.54 -20.02 8.93
CA VAL A 48 -11.82 -20.20 8.25
C VAL A 48 -11.57 -20.41 6.77
N TYR A 49 -12.05 -21.54 6.25
CA TYR A 49 -11.98 -21.90 4.84
C TYR A 49 -13.38 -21.94 4.24
N LYS A 50 -13.46 -21.85 2.91
CA LYS A 50 -14.62 -22.33 2.16
C LYS A 50 -14.57 -23.85 2.18
N VAL A 51 -15.70 -24.50 2.45
CA VAL A 51 -15.76 -25.97 2.52
C VAL A 51 -16.91 -26.53 1.70
N LEU A 52 -16.64 -27.63 0.99
CA LEU A 52 -17.63 -28.39 0.23
C LEU A 52 -18.05 -29.60 1.05
N LYS A 53 -19.35 -29.77 1.26
CA LYS A 53 -19.90 -30.96 1.89
C LYS A 53 -20.01 -32.09 0.86
N VAL A 54 -19.12 -33.07 0.95
CA VAL A 54 -18.90 -34.10 -0.10
C VAL A 54 -20.18 -34.87 -0.45
N ARG A 55 -21.07 -35.08 0.52
CA ARG A 55 -22.30 -35.87 0.35
C ARG A 55 -23.37 -35.22 -0.53
N ASP A 56 -23.49 -33.89 -0.50
CA ASP A 56 -24.60 -33.18 -1.14
C ASP A 56 -24.16 -31.99 -2.02
N GLY A 57 -22.86 -31.71 -2.11
CA GLY A 57 -22.29 -30.66 -2.97
C GLY A 57 -22.53 -29.24 -2.45
N SER A 58 -23.10 -29.08 -1.26
CA SER A 58 -23.36 -27.75 -0.68
C SER A 58 -22.07 -27.09 -0.19
N VAL A 59 -22.00 -25.77 -0.34
CA VAL A 59 -20.82 -24.95 0.03
C VAL A 59 -21.12 -24.15 1.30
N TYR A 60 -20.14 -24.10 2.20
CA TYR A 60 -20.25 -23.49 3.53
C TYR A 60 -18.94 -22.79 3.94
N ALA A 61 -18.96 -22.10 5.09
CA ALA A 61 -17.75 -21.67 5.78
C ALA A 61 -17.37 -22.70 6.86
N GLY A 62 -16.14 -23.20 6.83
CA GLY A 62 -15.60 -24.15 7.81
C GLY A 62 -14.49 -23.53 8.65
N LYS A 63 -14.73 -23.39 9.95
CA LYS A 63 -13.75 -22.89 10.95
C LYS A 63 -13.05 -24.06 11.63
N THR A 64 -11.73 -24.14 11.54
CA THR A 64 -10.90 -25.09 12.29
C THR A 64 -10.04 -24.37 13.32
N SER A 65 -9.69 -25.06 14.40
CA SER A 65 -8.92 -24.48 15.52
C SER A 65 -8.15 -25.56 16.28
N PRO A 66 -7.17 -26.25 15.66
CA PRO A 66 -6.53 -27.44 16.26
C PRO A 66 -5.89 -27.16 17.62
N LYS A 67 -5.38 -25.94 17.84
CA LYS A 67 -4.74 -25.52 19.10
C LYS A 67 -5.71 -25.06 20.20
N ALA A 68 -7.02 -25.09 19.93
CA ALA A 68 -8.06 -24.65 20.86
C ALA A 68 -9.42 -25.34 20.59
N VAL A 69 -9.42 -26.67 20.45
CA VAL A 69 -10.63 -27.48 20.17
C VAL A 69 -11.78 -27.17 21.13
N ASP A 70 -11.51 -27.07 22.43
CA ASP A 70 -12.53 -26.73 23.43
C ASP A 70 -13.20 -25.36 23.20
N GLN A 71 -12.51 -24.40 22.59
CA GLN A 71 -13.10 -23.11 22.23
C GLN A 71 -14.04 -23.26 21.03
N LEU A 72 -13.63 -24.03 20.02
CA LEU A 72 -14.43 -24.35 18.84
C LEU A 72 -15.69 -25.16 19.20
N ARG A 73 -15.55 -26.17 20.07
CA ARG A 73 -16.67 -26.97 20.59
C ARG A 73 -17.63 -26.13 21.45
N ARG A 74 -17.12 -25.17 22.23
CA ARG A 74 -17.97 -24.20 22.97
C ARG A 74 -18.75 -23.29 22.01
N GLU A 75 -18.10 -22.74 21.01
CA GLU A 75 -18.72 -21.88 19.99
C GLU A 75 -19.82 -22.64 19.23
N ALA A 76 -19.55 -23.86 18.78
CA ALA A 76 -20.52 -24.74 18.13
C ALA A 76 -21.77 -24.95 19.01
N ASN A 77 -21.59 -25.24 20.30
CA ASN A 77 -22.69 -25.41 21.25
C ASN A 77 -23.48 -24.11 21.50
N VAL A 78 -22.81 -22.96 21.54
CA VAL A 78 -23.48 -21.65 21.65
C VAL A 78 -24.31 -21.38 20.40
N LEU A 79 -23.72 -21.46 19.21
CA LEU A 79 -24.41 -21.20 17.93
C LEU A 79 -25.59 -22.15 17.71
N ARG A 80 -25.43 -23.44 18.01
CA ARG A 80 -26.52 -24.44 18.00
C ARG A 80 -27.69 -24.08 18.93
N SER A 81 -27.44 -23.32 20.01
CA SER A 81 -28.47 -22.84 20.95
C SER A 81 -29.14 -21.51 20.54
N ILE A 82 -28.61 -20.84 19.50
CA ILE A 82 -29.13 -19.58 18.99
C ILE A 82 -30.17 -19.84 17.89
N LYS A 83 -31.34 -19.23 18.03
CA LYS A 83 -32.47 -19.32 17.10
C LYS A 83 -32.95 -17.91 16.78
N HIS A 84 -32.16 -17.17 16.01
CA HIS A 84 -32.42 -15.79 15.64
C HIS A 84 -31.74 -15.48 14.31
N ASP A 85 -32.41 -14.75 13.42
CA ASP A 85 -31.94 -14.54 12.04
C ASP A 85 -30.65 -13.69 11.97
N ARG A 86 -30.44 -12.78 12.93
CA ARG A 86 -29.27 -11.89 13.01
C ARG A 86 -27.99 -12.53 13.57
N PHE A 87 -27.91 -13.86 13.56
CA PHE A 87 -26.69 -14.60 13.88
C PHE A 87 -26.34 -15.54 12.73
N VAL A 88 -25.04 -15.79 12.55
CA VAL A 88 -24.54 -16.72 11.55
C VAL A 88 -25.14 -18.11 11.78
N LYS A 89 -25.76 -18.68 10.76
CA LYS A 89 -26.47 -19.95 10.84
C LYS A 89 -25.50 -21.10 11.06
N TYR A 90 -25.68 -21.80 12.17
CA TYR A 90 -25.04 -23.08 12.45
C TYR A 90 -25.53 -24.16 11.46
N ILE A 91 -24.60 -24.88 10.84
CA ILE A 91 -24.88 -25.98 9.90
C ILE A 91 -24.51 -27.31 10.53
N ASP A 92 -23.25 -27.46 10.97
CA ASP A 92 -22.71 -28.71 11.51
C ASP A 92 -21.48 -28.46 12.41
N TYR A 93 -21.08 -29.45 13.19
CA TYR A 93 -19.77 -29.51 13.86
C TYR A 93 -19.26 -30.94 13.75
N TYR A 94 -18.33 -31.15 12.83
CA TYR A 94 -17.66 -32.43 12.67
C TYR A 94 -16.47 -32.51 13.62
N GLU A 95 -16.35 -33.65 14.28
CA GLU A 95 -15.32 -33.94 15.29
C GLU A 95 -14.85 -35.39 15.10
N GLU A 96 -13.53 -35.58 15.06
CA GLU A 96 -12.89 -36.88 14.80
C GLU A 96 -12.07 -37.30 16.03
N GLU A 97 -12.36 -38.49 16.56
CA GLU A 97 -11.71 -38.96 17.79
C GLU A 97 -10.22 -39.23 17.56
N GLY A 98 -9.37 -38.57 18.36
CA GLY A 98 -7.91 -38.65 18.23
C GLY A 98 -7.30 -37.76 17.14
N ASN A 99 -8.11 -36.98 16.40
CA ASN A 99 -7.64 -36.15 15.28
C ASN A 99 -8.19 -34.70 15.37
N GLU A 100 -7.65 -33.94 16.34
CA GLU A 100 -8.04 -32.54 16.61
C GLU A 100 -7.92 -31.59 15.40
N ALA A 101 -7.11 -31.96 14.39
CA ALA A 101 -6.95 -31.22 13.15
C ALA A 101 -8.15 -31.36 12.19
N ALA A 102 -8.91 -32.46 12.28
CA ALA A 102 -10.10 -32.70 11.47
C ALA A 102 -11.33 -31.91 11.96
N ASN A 103 -11.30 -31.40 13.20
CA ASN A 103 -12.46 -30.77 13.82
C ASN A 103 -12.83 -29.45 13.12
N VAL A 104 -14.03 -29.40 12.53
CA VAL A 104 -14.53 -28.26 11.77
C VAL A 104 -15.94 -27.85 12.19
N LEU A 105 -16.07 -26.57 12.56
CA LEU A 105 -17.35 -25.89 12.77
C LEU A 105 -17.84 -25.34 11.43
N VAL A 106 -18.98 -25.84 10.96
CA VAL A 106 -19.55 -25.51 9.65
C VAL A 106 -20.72 -24.54 9.82
N LEU A 107 -20.64 -23.42 9.11
CA LEU A 107 -21.54 -22.27 9.19
C LEU A 107 -22.00 -21.89 7.78
N GLU A 108 -23.10 -21.14 7.67
CA GLU A 108 -23.45 -20.52 6.39
C GLU A 108 -22.29 -19.65 5.84
N LEU A 109 -22.15 -19.64 4.52
CA LEU A 109 -21.20 -18.76 3.86
C LEU A 109 -21.83 -17.37 3.72
N CYS A 110 -21.13 -16.34 4.21
CA CYS A 110 -21.51 -14.94 4.05
C CYS A 110 -20.53 -14.30 3.05
N ALA A 111 -20.90 -14.33 1.77
CA ALA A 111 -20.00 -14.03 0.67
C ALA A 111 -19.49 -12.59 0.60
N GLU A 112 -20.29 -11.61 1.04
CA GLU A 112 -19.92 -10.18 0.99
C GLU A 112 -18.96 -9.76 2.13
N GLY A 113 -18.41 -10.72 2.86
CA GLY A 113 -17.33 -10.51 3.83
C GLY A 113 -17.82 -10.02 5.18
N ASN A 114 -17.16 -8.98 5.72
CA ASN A 114 -17.41 -8.49 7.08
C ASN A 114 -17.41 -6.95 7.16
N LEU A 115 -18.11 -6.43 8.17
CA LEU A 115 -18.32 -4.99 8.35
C LEU A 115 -17.01 -4.21 8.57
N GLN A 116 -15.95 -4.82 9.13
CA GLN A 116 -14.65 -4.15 9.22
C GLN A 116 -14.07 -3.83 7.84
N THR A 117 -14.15 -4.77 6.89
CA THR A 117 -13.67 -4.56 5.52
C THR A 117 -14.47 -3.46 4.84
N LEU A 118 -15.80 -3.45 5.01
CA LEU A 118 -16.67 -2.40 4.47
C LEU A 118 -16.33 -1.03 5.06
N ILE A 119 -16.19 -0.90 6.38
CA ILE A 119 -15.77 0.36 7.03
C ILE A 119 -14.42 0.84 6.49
N ASN A 120 -13.44 -0.05 6.31
CA ASN A 120 -12.13 0.32 5.79
C ASN A 120 -12.19 0.86 4.35
N ASN A 121 -13.11 0.34 3.52
CA ASN A 121 -13.27 0.74 2.12
C ASN A 121 -14.06 2.04 1.95
N HIS A 122 -14.79 2.49 2.99
CA HIS A 122 -15.62 3.69 2.99
C HIS A 122 -14.93 4.84 3.74
N SER A 123 -13.96 5.52 3.10
CA SER A 123 -13.17 6.60 3.73
C SER A 123 -14.02 7.77 4.28
N GLN A 124 -15.15 8.08 3.63
CA GLN A 124 -16.11 9.11 4.06
C GLN A 124 -17.16 8.59 5.05
N GLY A 125 -17.06 7.33 5.48
CA GLY A 125 -18.06 6.63 6.27
C GLY A 125 -19.13 5.94 5.42
N VAL A 126 -19.93 5.12 6.10
CA VAL A 126 -21.06 4.39 5.54
C VAL A 126 -22.26 5.34 5.39
N GLY A 127 -23.07 5.15 4.34
CA GLY A 127 -24.28 5.94 4.10
C GLY A 127 -25.22 5.97 5.30
N ARG A 128 -26.00 7.05 5.45
CA ARG A 128 -26.85 7.26 6.64
C ARG A 128 -27.92 6.18 6.77
N LYS A 129 -28.59 5.86 5.67
CA LYS A 129 -29.62 4.81 5.57
C LYS A 129 -29.05 3.44 5.93
N ASP A 130 -27.94 3.07 5.30
CA ASP A 130 -27.29 1.78 5.52
C ASP A 130 -26.77 1.64 6.96
N THR A 131 -26.22 2.72 7.52
CA THR A 131 -25.82 2.78 8.93
C THR A 131 -27.00 2.50 9.85
N LEU A 132 -28.17 3.11 9.62
CA LEU A 132 -29.36 2.85 10.43
C LEU A 132 -29.84 1.39 10.29
N GLN A 133 -29.81 0.83 9.08
CA GLN A 133 -30.19 -0.58 8.84
C GLN A 133 -29.26 -1.56 9.57
N VAL A 134 -27.94 -1.39 9.46
CA VAL A 134 -26.94 -2.18 10.21
C VAL A 134 -27.17 -2.04 11.71
N MET A 135 -27.30 -0.82 12.22
CA MET A 135 -27.49 -0.59 13.66
C MET A 135 -28.79 -1.20 14.19
N HIS A 136 -29.87 -1.18 13.41
CA HIS A 136 -31.12 -1.84 13.78
C HIS A 136 -30.95 -3.36 13.89
N GLN A 137 -30.38 -3.99 12.86
CA GLN A 137 -30.19 -5.44 12.80
C GLN A 137 -29.23 -5.96 13.88
N LEU A 138 -28.18 -5.21 14.19
CA LEU A 138 -27.26 -5.54 15.29
C LEU A 138 -27.90 -5.34 16.67
N SER A 139 -28.79 -4.35 16.82
CA SER A 139 -29.54 -4.15 18.07
C SER A 139 -30.50 -5.32 18.33
N GLN A 140 -31.18 -5.83 17.30
CA GLN A 140 -32.01 -7.04 17.39
C GLN A 140 -31.20 -8.27 17.84
N ALA A 141 -29.99 -8.44 17.30
CA ALA A 141 -29.09 -9.53 17.69
C ALA A 141 -28.70 -9.46 19.19
N LEU A 142 -28.36 -8.26 19.66
CA LEU A 142 -28.03 -8.04 21.07
C LEU A 142 -29.24 -8.21 21.98
N GLU A 143 -30.42 -7.69 21.60
CA GLU A 143 -31.65 -7.85 22.38
C GLU A 143 -31.98 -9.33 22.62
N TYR A 144 -31.96 -10.13 21.55
CA TYR A 144 -32.18 -11.58 21.66
C TYR A 144 -31.17 -12.26 22.60
N LEU A 145 -29.89 -11.87 22.55
CA LEU A 145 -28.85 -12.47 23.40
C LEU A 145 -28.99 -12.02 24.87
N HIS A 146 -29.25 -10.72 25.08
CA HIS A 146 -29.40 -10.07 26.38
C HIS A 146 -30.65 -10.56 27.11
N GLY A 147 -31.76 -10.77 26.39
CA GLY A 147 -32.99 -11.39 26.91
C GLY A 147 -32.77 -12.82 27.41
N LYS A 148 -31.74 -13.53 26.92
CA LYS A 148 -31.31 -14.84 27.43
C LYS A 148 -30.28 -14.77 28.57
N ARG A 149 -30.13 -13.59 29.21
CA ARG A 149 -29.10 -13.29 30.23
C ARG A 149 -27.69 -13.61 29.74
N ARG A 150 -27.42 -13.45 28.44
CA ARG A 150 -26.09 -13.64 27.83
C ARG A 150 -25.60 -12.34 27.20
N PHE A 151 -24.29 -12.27 26.95
CA PHE A 151 -23.65 -11.17 26.23
C PHE A 151 -22.48 -11.72 25.39
N HIS A 152 -22.06 -10.99 24.36
CA HIS A 152 -21.12 -11.47 23.34
C HIS A 152 -19.65 -11.37 23.78
N GLY A 153 -19.28 -10.30 24.49
CA GLY A 153 -17.95 -10.14 25.09
C GLY A 153 -16.82 -9.72 24.13
N ASP A 154 -16.90 -10.09 22.84
CA ASP A 154 -16.00 -9.61 21.77
C ASP A 154 -16.76 -9.06 20.55
N PHE A 155 -17.78 -8.23 20.79
CA PHE A 155 -18.60 -7.64 19.75
C PHE A 155 -17.82 -6.55 18.97
N LYS A 156 -17.63 -6.71 17.65
CA LYS A 156 -16.83 -5.79 16.82
C LYS A 156 -17.11 -5.97 15.32
N PRO A 157 -16.75 -5.02 14.44
CA PRO A 157 -17.03 -5.08 12.99
C PRO A 157 -16.44 -6.30 12.26
N ARG A 158 -15.32 -6.84 12.75
CA ARG A 158 -14.70 -8.05 12.18
C ARG A 158 -15.56 -9.31 12.42
N ASN A 159 -16.38 -9.31 13.46
CA ASN A 159 -17.24 -10.43 13.87
C ASN A 159 -18.71 -10.20 13.42
N ILE A 160 -18.92 -9.24 12.51
CA ILE A 160 -20.20 -8.97 11.86
C ILE A 160 -20.03 -9.28 10.38
N LEU A 161 -20.71 -10.33 9.91
CA LEU A 161 -20.66 -10.79 8.52
C LEU A 161 -21.79 -10.15 7.71
N ILE A 162 -21.56 -9.98 6.41
CA ILE A 162 -22.52 -9.42 5.46
C ILE A 162 -23.08 -10.58 4.63
N ARG A 163 -24.39 -10.87 4.79
CA ARG A 163 -25.11 -11.80 3.91
C ARG A 163 -25.45 -11.13 2.58
N SER A 164 -25.90 -9.87 2.64
CA SER A 164 -25.93 -8.98 1.48
C SER A 164 -25.91 -7.51 1.92
N TRP A 165 -25.44 -6.62 1.05
CA TRP A 165 -25.45 -5.17 1.28
C TRP A 165 -26.64 -4.46 0.61
N ASN A 166 -27.25 -5.04 -0.43
CA ASN A 166 -28.36 -4.42 -1.14
C ASN A 166 -29.51 -5.43 -1.41
N PRO A 167 -30.50 -5.55 -0.51
CA PRO A 167 -30.68 -4.78 0.74
C PRO A 167 -29.70 -5.23 1.85
N VAL A 168 -29.38 -4.29 2.75
CA VAL A 168 -28.51 -4.55 3.92
C VAL A 168 -29.06 -5.72 4.75
N ASN A 169 -28.23 -6.74 4.95
CA ASN A 169 -28.49 -7.93 5.73
C ASN A 169 -27.19 -8.39 6.41
N VAL A 170 -27.06 -8.08 7.70
CA VAL A 170 -25.86 -8.39 8.51
C VAL A 170 -26.17 -9.37 9.63
N VAL A 171 -25.17 -10.17 9.99
CA VAL A 171 -25.27 -11.16 11.07
C VAL A 171 -24.06 -11.17 12.00
N VAL A 172 -24.29 -11.50 13.26
CA VAL A 172 -23.25 -11.66 14.27
C VAL A 172 -22.64 -13.07 14.18
N ALA A 173 -21.30 -13.15 14.18
CA ALA A 173 -20.52 -14.38 14.13
C ALA A 173 -19.47 -14.43 15.26
N ASP A 174 -18.69 -15.51 15.32
CA ASP A 174 -17.61 -15.72 16.30
C ASP A 174 -18.10 -15.68 17.77
N CYS A 175 -19.12 -16.50 18.06
CA CYS A 175 -19.76 -16.59 19.38
C CYS A 175 -18.96 -17.40 20.43
N ALA A 176 -17.66 -17.58 20.24
CA ALA A 176 -16.79 -18.34 21.14
C ALA A 176 -16.66 -17.71 22.54
N ASP A 177 -16.82 -16.39 22.60
CA ASP A 177 -16.66 -15.56 23.79
C ASP A 177 -18.00 -15.21 24.49
N VAL A 178 -19.12 -15.71 23.96
CA VAL A 178 -20.46 -15.53 24.54
C VAL A 178 -20.55 -16.19 25.90
N MET A 179 -21.02 -15.46 26.92
CA MET A 179 -21.19 -15.99 28.27
C MET A 179 -22.47 -15.51 28.97
N SER A 180 -22.86 -16.24 30.02
CA SER A 180 -23.96 -15.84 30.91
C SER A 180 -23.53 -14.70 31.82
N VAL A 181 -24.42 -13.72 32.01
CA VAL A 181 -24.29 -12.65 33.01
C VAL A 181 -24.17 -13.24 34.42
N ASP A 182 -24.79 -14.39 34.67
CA ASP A 182 -24.75 -15.09 35.96
C ASP A 182 -23.39 -15.75 36.26
N HIS A 183 -22.50 -15.86 35.27
CA HIS A 183 -21.19 -16.50 35.38
C HIS A 183 -20.01 -15.52 35.22
N ILE A 184 -20.22 -14.21 35.43
CA ILE A 184 -19.16 -13.20 35.43
C ILE A 184 -18.27 -13.37 36.67
N ASN A 185 -17.21 -14.18 36.54
CA ASN A 185 -16.24 -14.43 37.61
C ASN A 185 -15.28 -13.24 37.79
N SER A 186 -15.27 -12.65 39.00
CA SER A 186 -14.41 -11.50 39.35
C SER A 186 -12.91 -11.77 39.32
N HIS A 187 -12.47 -13.03 39.28
CA HIS A 187 -11.06 -13.43 39.29
C HIS A 187 -10.54 -13.84 37.90
N LYS A 188 -11.42 -13.95 36.89
CA LYS A 188 -11.03 -14.32 35.53
C LYS A 188 -10.74 -13.05 34.72
N LYS A 189 -9.60 -13.02 34.01
CA LYS A 189 -9.26 -11.91 33.10
C LYS A 189 -10.37 -11.77 32.03
N PRO A 190 -10.79 -10.53 31.68
CA PRO A 190 -11.76 -10.29 30.63
C PRO A 190 -11.16 -10.66 29.28
N HIS A 191 -12.02 -11.11 28.37
CA HIS A 191 -11.68 -11.56 27.02
C HIS A 191 -12.09 -10.51 25.98
N GLY A 192 -11.98 -10.86 24.70
CA GLY A 192 -12.27 -9.95 23.59
C GLY A 192 -11.25 -8.82 23.36
N THR A 193 -11.60 -7.95 22.41
CA THR A 193 -10.68 -6.99 21.79
C THR A 193 -10.61 -5.68 22.58
N LYS A 194 -9.44 -5.38 23.14
CA LYS A 194 -9.19 -4.21 24.01
C LYS A 194 -9.68 -2.85 23.52
N ALA A 195 -9.66 -2.61 22.21
CA ALA A 195 -10.16 -1.36 21.61
C ALA A 195 -11.68 -1.18 21.79
N TYR A 196 -12.42 -2.26 22.00
CA TYR A 196 -13.86 -2.29 22.21
C TYR A 196 -14.25 -2.49 23.68
N TRP A 197 -13.27 -2.61 24.59
CA TRP A 197 -13.52 -2.74 26.03
C TRP A 197 -14.14 -1.48 26.63
N SER A 198 -15.17 -1.66 27.45
CA SER A 198 -15.85 -0.57 28.15
C SER A 198 -15.00 0.05 29.25
N PRO A 199 -15.36 1.26 29.76
CA PRO A 199 -14.76 1.83 30.95
C PRO A 199 -14.84 0.93 32.18
N HIS A 200 -15.87 0.08 32.28
CA HIS A 200 -15.99 -0.88 33.39
C HIS A 200 -14.92 -1.97 33.28
N VAL A 201 -14.75 -2.57 32.09
CA VAL A 201 -13.74 -3.63 31.86
C VAL A 201 -12.34 -3.14 32.23
N TRP A 202 -11.97 -1.93 31.80
CA TRP A 202 -10.67 -1.35 32.12
C TRP A 202 -10.50 -0.95 33.60
N ARG A 203 -11.57 -0.52 34.27
CA ARG A 203 -11.55 -0.08 35.68
C ARG A 203 -11.60 -1.23 36.67
N ARG A 204 -12.32 -2.31 36.35
CA ARG A 204 -12.62 -3.43 37.26
C ARG A 204 -11.93 -4.74 36.86
N HIS A 205 -11.26 -4.78 35.70
CA HIS A 205 -10.61 -5.97 35.14
C HIS A 205 -11.54 -7.19 35.07
N ARG A 206 -12.82 -6.95 34.74
CA ARG A 206 -13.89 -7.94 34.54
C ARG A 206 -15.02 -7.32 33.71
N HIS A 207 -15.88 -8.15 33.11
CA HIS A 207 -17.04 -7.67 32.36
C HIS A 207 -18.16 -7.07 33.23
N ALA A 208 -18.91 -6.15 32.64
CA ALA A 208 -20.17 -5.59 33.16
C ALA A 208 -21.42 -6.29 32.61
N GLY A 209 -21.24 -7.34 31.80
CA GLY A 209 -22.32 -8.08 31.16
C GLY A 209 -22.82 -7.40 29.88
N THR A 210 -24.13 -7.43 29.66
CA THR A 210 -24.83 -6.91 28.48
C THR A 210 -24.43 -5.48 28.10
N SER A 211 -24.18 -4.62 29.08
CA SER A 211 -23.75 -3.23 28.86
C SER A 211 -22.39 -3.10 28.14
N ASP A 212 -21.52 -4.10 28.19
CA ASP A 212 -20.24 -4.08 27.45
C ASP A 212 -20.45 -4.21 25.94
N ASP A 213 -21.40 -5.05 25.50
CA ASP A 213 -21.73 -5.19 24.08
C ASP A 213 -22.30 -3.88 23.52
N ILE A 214 -23.13 -3.17 24.29
CA ILE A 214 -23.68 -1.86 23.89
C ILE A 214 -22.56 -0.83 23.69
N TRP A 215 -21.57 -0.81 24.59
CA TRP A 215 -20.41 0.04 24.44
C TRP A 215 -19.63 -0.31 23.16
N ALA A 216 -19.41 -1.59 22.91
CA ALA A 216 -18.67 -2.08 21.75
C ALA A 216 -19.40 -1.83 20.41
N LEU A 217 -20.73 -1.92 20.39
CA LEU A 217 -21.58 -1.49 19.27
C LEU A 217 -21.51 0.04 19.09
N GLY A 218 -21.39 0.82 20.17
CA GLY A 218 -21.15 2.28 20.08
C GLY A 218 -19.78 2.62 19.48
N VAL A 219 -18.74 1.87 19.83
CA VAL A 219 -17.41 1.97 19.19
C VAL A 219 -17.46 1.51 17.72
N THR A 220 -18.31 0.53 17.38
CA THR A 220 -18.57 0.12 15.98
C THR A 220 -19.23 1.25 15.18
N LEU A 221 -20.22 1.93 15.75
CA LEU A 221 -20.90 3.07 15.13
C LEU A 221 -19.94 4.24 14.85
N LEU A 222 -18.99 4.53 15.75
CA LEU A 222 -17.90 5.49 15.46
C LEU A 222 -17.12 5.12 14.19
N GLY A 223 -16.81 3.84 14.01
CA GLY A 223 -16.12 3.34 12.81
C GLY A 223 -16.95 3.57 11.55
N MET A 224 -18.24 3.20 11.58
CA MET A 224 -19.16 3.41 10.45
C MET A 224 -19.32 4.89 10.06
N MET A 225 -19.27 5.81 11.03
CA MET A 225 -19.34 7.26 10.78
C MET A 225 -17.99 7.87 10.31
N SER A 226 -16.92 7.07 10.15
CA SER A 226 -15.54 7.54 9.96
C SER A 226 -15.05 8.46 11.11
N GLN A 227 -15.55 8.21 12.32
CA GLN A 227 -15.35 9.02 13.53
C GLN A 227 -14.53 8.30 14.63
N TRP A 228 -13.73 7.28 14.30
CA TRP A 228 -12.89 6.63 15.32
C TRP A 228 -11.81 7.58 15.88
N PRO A 229 -11.74 7.78 17.20
CA PRO A 229 -10.60 8.45 17.82
C PRO A 229 -9.33 7.60 17.73
N LEU A 230 -8.15 8.22 17.82
CA LEU A 230 -6.86 7.53 17.75
C LEU A 230 -6.66 6.51 18.90
N HIS A 231 -6.58 5.22 18.55
CA HIS A 231 -6.21 4.14 19.46
C HIS A 231 -4.68 3.96 19.52
N VAL A 232 -4.08 4.14 20.70
CA VAL A 232 -2.62 4.04 20.90
C VAL A 232 -2.29 2.82 21.75
N LYS A 233 -1.44 1.92 21.22
CA LYS A 233 -1.10 0.60 21.80
C LYS A 233 -0.52 0.64 23.23
N ASN A 234 0.10 1.75 23.62
CA ASN A 234 0.65 1.96 24.97
C ASN A 234 -0.27 2.82 25.87
N GLN A 235 -1.45 3.20 25.39
CA GLN A 235 -2.44 4.04 26.09
C GLN A 235 -3.86 3.47 25.96
N GLU A 236 -4.01 2.16 25.75
CA GLU A 236 -5.29 1.47 25.52
C GLU A 236 -6.32 1.77 26.64
N ARG A 237 -5.86 1.89 27.89
CA ARG A 237 -6.65 2.31 29.06
C ARG A 237 -7.32 3.69 28.93
N GLN A 238 -6.75 4.59 28.12
CA GLN A 238 -7.31 5.91 27.85
C GLN A 238 -8.34 5.87 26.71
N TYR A 239 -8.35 4.83 25.89
CA TYR A 239 -9.18 4.77 24.69
C TYR A 239 -10.68 4.96 24.95
N PRO A 240 -11.27 4.34 26.00
CA PRO A 240 -12.68 4.57 26.29
C PRO A 240 -12.99 6.04 26.59
N ARG A 241 -12.03 6.78 27.20
CA ARG A 241 -12.18 8.20 27.50
C ARG A 241 -12.17 9.04 26.22
N ARG A 242 -11.39 8.66 25.21
CA ARG A 242 -11.39 9.31 23.90
C ARG A 242 -12.73 9.11 23.19
N CYS A 243 -13.24 7.88 23.13
CA CYS A 243 -14.55 7.58 22.54
C CYS A 243 -15.69 8.34 23.25
N PHE A 244 -15.70 8.35 24.58
CA PHE A 244 -16.68 9.11 25.37
C PHE A 244 -16.64 10.61 25.06
N THR A 245 -15.47 11.24 25.14
CA THR A 245 -15.30 12.68 24.94
C THR A 245 -15.63 13.10 23.49
N HIS A 246 -15.18 12.31 22.50
CA HIS A 246 -15.49 12.57 21.10
C HIS A 246 -17.00 12.50 20.82
N ALA A 247 -17.70 11.52 21.40
CA ALA A 247 -19.15 11.42 21.28
C ALA A 247 -19.92 12.57 21.96
N GLN A 248 -19.40 13.19 23.03
CA GLN A 248 -19.99 14.44 23.55
C GLN A 248 -19.75 15.59 22.57
N SER A 249 -18.51 15.75 22.09
CA SER A 249 -18.13 16.86 21.20
C SER A 249 -18.89 16.81 19.87
N LEU A 250 -19.10 15.61 19.30
CA LEU A 250 -19.97 15.41 18.14
C LEU A 250 -21.41 15.84 18.42
N LEU A 251 -21.96 15.58 19.61
CA LEU A 251 -23.34 15.98 19.95
C LEU A 251 -23.46 17.49 20.13
N GLU A 252 -22.47 18.14 20.73
CA GLU A 252 -22.41 19.59 20.89
C GLU A 252 -22.32 20.32 19.54
N LEU A 253 -21.57 19.76 18.59
CA LEU A 253 -21.44 20.31 17.22
C LEU A 253 -22.64 19.98 16.31
N ASN A 254 -23.35 18.89 16.57
CA ASN A 254 -24.49 18.40 15.79
C ASN A 254 -25.76 18.25 16.66
N PRO A 255 -26.26 19.34 17.28
CA PRO A 255 -27.42 19.27 18.15
C PRO A 255 -28.64 18.77 17.37
N GLY A 256 -29.34 17.78 17.94
CA GLY A 256 -30.52 17.16 17.31
C GLY A 256 -30.22 16.04 16.30
N HIS A 257 -28.96 15.78 15.94
CA HIS A 257 -28.66 14.71 14.99
C HIS A 257 -28.93 13.32 15.59
N ASN A 258 -29.88 12.58 15.01
CA ASN A 258 -30.42 11.33 15.58
C ASN A 258 -29.36 10.23 15.83
N ILE A 259 -28.49 9.93 14.85
CA ILE A 259 -27.41 8.93 14.99
C ILE A 259 -26.38 9.35 16.06
N VAL A 260 -26.01 10.63 16.15
CA VAL A 260 -25.09 11.14 17.18
C VAL A 260 -25.74 11.06 18.57
N GLY A 261 -27.05 11.33 18.67
CA GLY A 261 -27.83 11.10 19.89
C GLY A 261 -27.84 9.63 20.33
N LEU A 262 -27.98 8.69 19.38
CA LEU A 262 -27.90 7.25 19.62
C LEU A 262 -26.50 6.86 20.14
N LEU A 263 -25.46 7.27 19.43
CA LEU A 263 -24.05 7.09 19.80
C LEU A 263 -23.76 7.56 21.23
N ARG A 264 -24.25 8.76 21.60
CA ARG A 264 -24.09 9.33 22.93
C ARG A 264 -24.77 8.52 24.04
N ARG A 265 -25.90 7.84 23.75
CA ARG A 265 -26.57 6.92 24.70
C ARG A 265 -25.81 5.60 24.87
N MET A 266 -25.16 5.12 23.81
CA MET A 266 -24.40 3.87 23.80
C MET A 266 -23.03 4.01 24.49
N LEU A 267 -22.37 5.15 24.31
CA LEU A 267 -21.06 5.44 24.91
C LEU A 267 -21.16 6.11 26.29
N ILE A 268 -22.28 5.95 27.02
CA ILE A 268 -22.38 6.45 28.41
C ILE A 268 -21.33 5.74 29.29
N TRP A 269 -20.61 6.53 30.09
CA TRP A 269 -19.46 6.08 30.87
C TRP A 269 -19.82 5.06 31.95
N ASP A 270 -20.88 5.32 32.71
CA ASP A 270 -21.42 4.43 33.72
C ASP A 270 -22.29 3.34 33.07
N GLU A 271 -21.92 2.09 33.29
CA GLU A 271 -22.64 0.92 32.82
C GLU A 271 -24.13 0.89 33.18
N LYS A 272 -24.54 1.50 34.32
CA LYS A 272 -25.93 1.48 34.80
C LYS A 272 -26.86 2.44 34.06
N HIS A 273 -26.29 3.46 33.42
CA HIS A 273 -27.02 4.53 32.74
C HIS A 273 -26.94 4.38 31.21
N ARG A 274 -26.24 3.36 30.72
CA ARG A 274 -26.12 3.04 29.30
C ARG A 274 -27.41 2.41 28.79
N VAL A 275 -27.83 2.82 27.59
CA VAL A 275 -29.04 2.30 26.93
C VAL A 275 -29.01 0.78 26.79
N SER A 276 -30.16 0.13 26.98
CA SER A 276 -30.32 -1.32 26.78
C SER A 276 -30.49 -1.68 25.30
N ALA A 277 -30.28 -2.96 24.95
CA ALA A 277 -30.49 -3.42 23.58
C ALA A 277 -31.95 -3.29 23.12
N ALA A 278 -32.93 -3.52 24.01
CA ALA A 278 -34.35 -3.36 23.70
C ALA A 278 -34.69 -1.89 23.34
N GLU A 279 -34.25 -0.92 24.16
CA GLU A 279 -34.38 0.50 23.82
C GLU A 279 -33.66 0.85 22.50
N LEU A 280 -32.51 0.25 22.19
CA LEU A 280 -31.85 0.46 20.90
C LEU A 280 -32.70 -0.06 19.73
N VAL A 281 -33.37 -1.21 19.86
CA VAL A 281 -34.26 -1.75 18.83
C VAL A 281 -35.42 -0.78 18.57
N GLU A 282 -36.08 -0.27 19.61
CA GLU A 282 -37.15 0.74 19.47
C GLU A 282 -36.66 2.02 18.78
N LEU A 283 -35.53 2.59 19.24
CA LEU A 283 -34.96 3.82 18.70
C LEU A 283 -34.54 3.66 17.24
N THR A 284 -33.87 2.56 16.90
CA THR A 284 -33.39 2.31 15.54
C THR A 284 -34.54 1.98 14.58
N ALA A 285 -35.57 1.25 15.03
CA ALA A 285 -36.78 1.01 14.24
C ALA A 285 -37.48 2.33 13.88
N GLN A 286 -37.62 3.24 14.84
CA GLN A 286 -38.20 4.56 14.61
C GLN A 286 -37.33 5.37 13.63
N MET A 287 -36.01 5.42 13.82
CA MET A 287 -35.11 6.14 12.90
C MET A 287 -35.08 5.57 11.47
N VAL A 288 -35.21 4.25 11.30
CA VAL A 288 -35.34 3.60 9.98
C VAL A 288 -36.66 4.01 9.32
N SER A 289 -37.78 3.91 10.04
CA SER A 289 -39.12 4.32 9.58
C SER A 289 -39.18 5.79 9.18
N ASP A 290 -38.56 6.68 9.97
CA ASP A 290 -38.48 8.11 9.67
C ASP A 290 -37.62 8.38 8.41
N SER A 291 -36.49 7.67 8.25
CA SER A 291 -35.63 7.76 7.07
C SER A 291 -36.34 7.28 5.79
N GLU A 292 -37.10 6.18 5.87
CA GLU A 292 -37.91 5.66 4.75
C GLU A 292 -39.05 6.62 4.35
N ARG A 293 -39.54 7.43 5.28
CA ARG A 293 -40.54 8.50 5.05
C ARG A 293 -39.90 9.82 4.61
N GLY A 294 -38.58 9.90 4.47
CA GLY A 294 -37.84 11.11 4.09
C GLY A 294 -37.70 12.16 5.19
N ILE A 295 -38.06 11.83 6.45
CA ILE A 295 -38.05 12.78 7.56
C ILE A 295 -36.61 13.05 7.98
N GLY A 296 -36.18 14.32 7.85
CA GLY A 296 -34.83 14.76 8.19
C GLY A 296 -33.75 14.42 7.17
N LEU A 297 -34.11 14.14 5.90
CA LEU A 297 -33.18 13.92 4.77
C LEU A 297 -32.89 15.19 3.95
N GLU A 298 -32.81 16.36 4.59
CA GLU A 298 -32.64 17.66 3.90
C GLU A 298 -31.38 17.77 3.02
N HIS A 299 -30.41 16.87 3.19
CA HIS A 299 -29.11 16.87 2.49
C HIS A 299 -28.77 15.53 1.77
N GLY A 300 -29.74 14.59 1.68
CA GLY A 300 -29.53 13.27 1.06
C GLY A 300 -29.03 12.18 2.03
N ASP A 301 -28.38 11.13 1.49
CA ASP A 301 -27.93 9.93 2.24
C ASP A 301 -26.54 10.07 2.88
N LYS A 302 -25.95 11.27 2.85
CA LYS A 302 -24.68 11.55 3.54
C LYS A 302 -24.89 11.71 5.04
N MET A 303 -23.83 11.49 5.81
CA MET A 303 -23.84 11.62 7.28
C MET A 303 -23.70 13.08 7.74
N ASP A 304 -23.10 13.95 6.92
CA ASP A 304 -23.01 15.41 7.07
C ASP A 304 -22.76 15.95 8.50
N LEU A 305 -21.75 15.40 9.16
CA LEU A 305 -21.36 15.75 10.53
C LEU A 305 -20.36 16.91 10.57
N LYS A 306 -20.61 17.89 11.44
CA LYS A 306 -19.59 18.82 11.94
C LYS A 306 -18.69 18.07 12.93
N VAL A 307 -17.38 18.09 12.71
CA VAL A 307 -16.39 17.42 13.57
C VAL A 307 -15.53 18.44 14.31
N PRO A 308 -14.96 18.10 15.49
CA PRO A 308 -14.01 18.97 16.20
C PRO A 308 -12.80 19.30 15.33
N GLU A 309 -12.27 20.53 15.41
CA GLU A 309 -11.15 20.97 14.56
C GLU A 309 -9.84 20.20 14.83
N ASP A 310 -9.67 19.66 16.03
CA ASP A 310 -8.55 18.81 16.44
C ASP A 310 -8.79 17.32 16.15
N PHE A 311 -10.03 16.93 15.82
CA PHE A 311 -10.34 15.56 15.41
C PHE A 311 -9.78 15.30 14.02
N LYS A 312 -8.74 14.48 13.99
CA LYS A 312 -8.28 13.84 12.75
C LYS A 312 -8.98 12.48 12.65
N PRO A 313 -9.85 12.24 11.64
CA PRO A 313 -10.31 10.90 11.37
C PRO A 313 -9.09 10.03 11.16
N ILE A 314 -9.10 8.82 11.72
CA ILE A 314 -8.07 7.86 11.32
C ILE A 314 -8.38 7.47 9.88
N GLU A 315 -7.51 7.86 8.95
CA GLU A 315 -7.34 7.11 7.69
C GLU A 315 -6.99 5.68 8.08
N PHE A 316 -8.01 4.82 8.18
CA PHE A 316 -7.90 3.62 9.01
C PHE A 316 -6.99 2.60 8.33
N TRP A 317 -5.78 2.51 8.88
CA TRP A 317 -4.63 1.81 8.30
C TRP A 317 -4.12 2.44 7.01
N SER A 318 -3.96 3.78 7.04
CA SER A 318 -2.78 4.40 6.46
C SER A 318 -1.53 3.75 7.10
N LEU A 319 -1.15 2.62 6.50
CA LEU A 319 0.19 2.06 6.47
C LEU A 319 0.77 1.62 7.87
N SER A 320 0.97 2.50 8.86
CA SER A 320 1.75 2.25 10.10
C SER A 320 1.28 1.12 11.04
N TRP A 321 -0.03 0.86 11.17
CA TRP A 321 -0.51 -0.24 12.03
C TRP A 321 -0.28 -1.59 11.38
N LEU A 322 -0.46 -1.63 10.06
CA LEU A 322 0.06 -2.68 9.24
C LEU A 322 1.60 -2.76 9.47
N MET A 323 2.45 -1.73 9.37
CA MET A 323 3.87 -1.90 9.79
C MET A 323 4.15 -2.25 11.27
N SER A 324 3.14 -2.27 12.16
CA SER A 324 3.26 -2.82 13.52
C SER A 324 2.54 -4.16 13.75
N ARG A 325 1.96 -4.75 12.67
CA ARG A 325 2.07 -6.18 12.27
C ARG A 325 1.69 -6.34 10.77
N SER A 326 2.71 -6.44 9.91
CA SER A 326 2.72 -6.42 8.42
C SER A 326 1.91 -5.36 7.65
N ILE A 327 2.60 -4.35 7.05
CA ILE A 327 2.63 -4.03 5.59
C ILE A 327 3.38 -2.72 5.19
N LEU A 328 3.07 -1.48 5.66
CA LEU A 328 3.53 -0.20 5.00
C LEU A 328 3.82 1.08 5.90
N THR A 329 4.37 2.21 5.38
CA THR A 329 4.59 3.54 6.09
C THR A 329 3.70 4.76 5.70
N THR A 330 3.18 5.55 6.65
CA THR A 330 2.41 6.82 6.43
C THR A 330 3.20 7.95 5.75
N SER A 331 2.53 8.79 4.91
CA SER A 331 2.72 10.27 4.76
C SER A 331 2.06 10.85 3.48
N PRO A 332 1.93 12.19 3.29
CA PRO A 332 1.62 13.24 4.28
C PRO A 332 0.65 14.36 3.78
N SER A 333 -0.07 15.01 4.71
CA SER A 333 -0.45 16.46 4.75
C SER A 333 -0.86 17.28 3.50
N GLN A 334 -1.84 18.19 3.67
CA GLN A 334 -1.66 19.67 3.54
C GLN A 334 -2.93 20.43 4.00
N PRO A 335 -2.87 21.77 4.25
CA PRO A 335 -3.86 22.50 5.04
C PRO A 335 -4.74 23.47 4.22
N VAL A 336 -5.85 23.92 4.83
CA VAL A 336 -6.68 25.01 4.29
C VAL A 336 -6.49 26.28 5.13
N LEU A 337 -6.11 27.39 4.48
CA LEU A 337 -6.14 28.72 5.09
C LEU A 337 -7.60 29.15 5.36
N ARG A 338 -7.82 29.88 6.44
CA ARG A 338 -8.99 30.77 6.57
C ARG A 338 -8.60 32.22 6.80
N THR A 339 -9.36 33.07 6.13
CA THR A 339 -9.23 34.53 6.04
C THR A 339 -9.78 35.21 7.29
N ALA A 340 -9.41 36.48 7.48
CA ALA A 340 -9.76 37.29 8.64
C ALA A 340 -11.25 37.57 8.81
N LEU A 341 -11.65 37.93 10.04
CA LEU A 341 -12.60 39.02 10.29
C LEU A 341 -12.30 39.72 11.61
N GLN A 342 -12.66 41.01 11.68
CA GLN A 342 -12.49 41.92 12.83
C GLN A 342 -13.61 41.62 13.87
N SER A 343 -13.70 42.17 15.09
CA SER A 343 -13.13 43.34 15.78
C SER A 343 -13.46 43.23 17.28
N ILE A 344 -12.80 43.99 18.16
CA ILE A 344 -13.40 44.88 19.19
C ILE A 344 -12.31 45.47 20.10
N THR A 345 -12.43 46.76 20.37
CA THR A 345 -11.49 47.61 21.12
C THR A 345 -12.00 47.95 22.52
N ILE A 346 -11.17 47.81 23.56
CA ILE A 346 -11.28 48.60 24.81
C ILE A 346 -9.87 49.01 25.27
N THR A 347 -9.73 50.27 25.69
CA THR A 347 -8.52 50.91 26.24
C THR A 347 -8.90 51.70 27.52
N PRO A 348 -7.98 52.40 28.21
CA PRO A 348 -6.75 51.95 28.86
C PRO A 348 -6.66 52.46 30.32
N ARG A 349 -5.56 52.20 31.07
CA ARG A 349 -5.04 53.16 32.07
C ARG A 349 -3.55 53.01 32.36
N ARG A 350 -2.91 54.12 32.73
CA ARG A 350 -1.45 54.34 32.83
C ARG A 350 -0.95 54.16 34.28
N HIS A 351 0.34 53.89 34.47
CA HIS A 351 1.26 54.81 35.17
C HIS A 351 2.73 54.54 34.77
N VAL A 352 3.65 55.43 35.16
CA VAL A 352 4.94 55.67 34.47
C VAL A 352 6.11 55.80 35.44
N SER A 353 7.26 55.22 35.11
CA SER A 353 8.58 55.70 35.56
C SER A 353 9.69 55.37 34.54
N ARG A 354 10.55 56.36 34.26
CA ARG A 354 11.78 56.27 33.43
C ARG A 354 12.96 55.79 34.33
N ALA A 355 14.16 55.41 33.89
CA ALA A 355 14.88 55.31 32.61
C ALA A 355 15.84 54.07 32.72
N PHE A 356 16.37 53.43 31.67
CA PHE A 356 17.43 53.95 30.76
C PHE A 356 17.51 53.13 29.46
N SER A 357 18.18 53.70 28.46
CA SER A 357 18.33 53.20 27.08
C SER A 357 18.81 51.73 26.95
N SER A 358 17.99 50.88 26.32
CA SER A 358 18.46 49.89 25.34
C SER A 358 17.45 49.75 24.20
N SER A 359 17.95 49.62 22.97
CA SER A 359 17.14 49.61 21.75
C SER A 359 16.46 48.26 21.54
N ILE A 360 15.24 48.10 22.07
CA ILE A 360 14.41 46.91 21.88
C ILE A 360 13.21 47.24 20.99
N SER A 361 13.46 47.31 19.68
CA SER A 361 12.43 47.06 18.66
C SER A 361 12.38 45.56 18.38
N ALA A 362 11.99 44.78 19.39
CA ALA A 362 11.79 43.34 19.23
C ALA A 362 10.42 43.10 18.59
N MET A 363 10.44 42.85 17.28
CA MET A 363 9.27 42.47 16.49
C MET A 363 8.50 41.32 17.16
N SER A 364 7.21 41.56 17.47
CA SER A 364 6.25 40.46 17.62
C SER A 364 5.84 39.96 16.24
N GLN A 365 6.78 39.29 15.55
CA GLN A 365 6.45 38.36 14.48
C GLN A 365 6.55 36.97 15.07
N THR A 366 5.42 36.26 15.13
CA THR A 366 5.40 34.82 15.36
C THR A 366 6.14 34.16 14.20
N ARG A 367 7.42 33.83 14.43
CA ARG A 367 8.33 33.28 13.42
C ARG A 367 7.83 31.89 13.04
N LYS A 368 6.95 31.83 12.02
CA LYS A 368 6.42 30.57 11.49
C LYS A 368 7.59 29.64 11.18
N LEU A 369 7.51 28.40 11.67
CA LEU A 369 8.48 27.37 11.32
C LEU A 369 8.43 27.19 9.79
N LYS A 370 9.56 27.45 9.13
CA LYS A 370 9.71 27.20 7.70
C LYS A 370 10.45 25.87 7.50
N PRO A 371 10.09 25.06 6.49
CA PRO A 371 10.91 23.94 6.07
C PRO A 371 12.28 24.42 5.58
N ALA A 372 13.24 23.51 5.44
CA ALA A 372 14.48 23.82 4.74
C ALA A 372 14.20 24.03 3.25
N ALA A 373 14.86 24.99 2.61
CA ALA A 373 14.61 25.35 1.21
C ALA A 373 14.68 24.16 0.24
N ARG A 374 15.59 23.20 0.49
CA ARG A 374 15.74 21.93 -0.27
C ARG A 374 14.54 20.97 -0.23
N VAL A 375 13.51 21.26 0.57
CA VAL A 375 12.23 20.51 0.63
C VAL A 375 11.01 21.46 0.64
N GLU A 376 11.19 22.74 0.29
CA GLU A 376 10.11 23.73 0.18
C GLU A 376 9.56 23.75 -1.25
N GLY A 377 8.23 23.79 -1.42
CA GLY A 377 7.60 24.07 -2.72
C GLY A 377 7.48 22.91 -3.71
N GLN A 378 7.38 21.65 -3.25
CA GLN A 378 7.14 20.51 -4.15
C GLN A 378 5.81 20.65 -4.92
N LYS A 379 5.87 20.56 -6.26
CA LYS A 379 4.68 20.33 -7.10
C LYS A 379 4.08 18.97 -6.74
N LYS A 380 2.77 18.81 -6.95
CA LYS A 380 2.11 17.52 -6.84
C LYS A 380 2.68 16.55 -7.88
N ASP A 381 3.16 15.41 -7.41
CA ASP A 381 3.82 14.39 -8.21
C ASP A 381 2.83 13.57 -9.06
N VAL A 382 3.36 12.91 -10.10
CA VAL A 382 2.59 12.04 -10.99
C VAL A 382 1.82 10.95 -10.25
N TRP A 383 2.38 10.36 -9.18
CA TRP A 383 1.76 9.25 -8.47
C TRP A 383 0.50 9.72 -7.74
N SER A 384 0.57 10.89 -7.09
CA SER A 384 -0.58 11.56 -6.47
C SER A 384 -1.68 11.89 -7.48
N ILE A 385 -1.33 12.42 -8.67
CA ILE A 385 -2.30 12.73 -9.74
C ILE A 385 -2.98 11.45 -10.26
N ILE A 386 -2.20 10.41 -10.54
CA ILE A 386 -2.70 9.14 -11.10
C ILE A 386 -3.55 8.36 -10.08
N ASN A 387 -3.17 8.37 -8.80
CA ASN A 387 -3.97 7.75 -7.75
C ASN A 387 -5.32 8.45 -7.55
N GLU A 388 -5.36 9.79 -7.58
CA GLU A 388 -6.63 10.54 -7.50
C GLU A 388 -7.51 10.32 -8.74
N ALA A 389 -6.93 10.34 -9.94
CA ALA A 389 -7.64 10.01 -11.16
C ALA A 389 -8.26 8.61 -11.07
N ALA A 390 -7.49 7.62 -10.59
CA ALA A 390 -7.94 6.24 -10.43
C ALA A 390 -9.05 6.10 -9.38
N ALA A 391 -8.96 6.83 -8.27
CA ALA A 391 -10.00 6.86 -7.24
C ALA A 391 -11.30 7.57 -7.68
N ALA A 392 -11.18 8.58 -8.55
CA ALA A 392 -12.31 9.35 -9.07
C ALA A 392 -12.96 8.74 -10.33
N SER A 393 -12.35 7.72 -10.95
CA SER A 393 -12.83 7.15 -12.21
C SER A 393 -14.20 6.47 -12.07
N PRO A 394 -15.13 6.68 -13.03
CA PRO A 394 -16.40 5.95 -13.08
C PRO A 394 -16.22 4.46 -13.44
N ILE A 395 -15.06 4.05 -13.96
CA ILE A 395 -14.76 2.66 -14.33
C ILE A 395 -13.97 2.00 -13.20
N GLN A 396 -14.63 1.14 -12.42
CA GLN A 396 -14.04 0.43 -11.29
C GLN A 396 -14.21 -1.09 -11.41
N PRO A 397 -13.29 -1.91 -10.85
CA PRO A 397 -11.99 -1.50 -10.30
C PRO A 397 -11.03 -1.06 -11.42
N ILE A 398 -10.10 -0.14 -11.12
CA ILE A 398 -9.04 0.26 -12.08
C ILE A 398 -8.00 -0.85 -12.26
N VAL A 399 -7.63 -1.13 -13.52
CA VAL A 399 -6.49 -1.99 -13.85
C VAL A 399 -5.21 -1.15 -13.79
N ASN A 400 -4.38 -1.38 -12.76
CA ASN A 400 -3.19 -0.56 -12.50
C ASN A 400 -1.93 -1.13 -13.18
N MET A 401 -1.62 -0.57 -14.34
CA MET A 401 -0.42 -0.83 -15.13
C MET A 401 0.68 0.22 -14.91
N GLY A 402 0.51 1.18 -13.99
CA GLY A 402 1.46 2.27 -13.79
C GLY A 402 2.55 1.98 -12.75
N GLN A 403 2.19 1.25 -11.69
CA GLN A 403 3.07 1.00 -10.54
C GLN A 403 4.10 -0.10 -10.82
N GLY A 404 5.39 0.26 -10.80
CA GLY A 404 6.54 -0.63 -11.02
C GLY A 404 6.91 -1.53 -9.83
N PHE A 405 5.95 -2.28 -9.31
CA PHE A 405 6.16 -3.37 -8.36
C PHE A 405 5.33 -4.60 -8.77
N PHE A 406 5.84 -5.77 -8.37
CA PHE A 406 5.29 -7.08 -8.70
C PHE A 406 3.89 -7.28 -8.11
N GLY A 407 2.94 -7.76 -8.92
CA GLY A 407 1.57 -8.07 -8.49
C GLY A 407 1.45 -9.28 -7.55
N TYR A 408 2.55 -9.97 -7.29
CA TYR A 408 2.63 -11.27 -6.63
C TYR A 408 3.80 -11.35 -5.65
N ASN A 409 3.85 -12.47 -4.92
CA ASN A 409 4.84 -12.72 -3.88
C ASN A 409 6.24 -13.04 -4.44
N PRO A 410 7.32 -12.70 -3.72
CA PRO A 410 8.67 -13.22 -3.97
C PRO A 410 8.74 -14.76 -4.01
N PRO A 411 9.75 -15.33 -4.68
CA PRO A 411 9.97 -16.77 -4.74
C PRO A 411 9.98 -17.44 -3.36
N LYS A 412 9.39 -18.63 -3.26
CA LYS A 412 9.17 -19.31 -1.96
C LYS A 412 10.45 -19.47 -1.14
N PHE A 413 11.57 -19.85 -1.77
CA PHE A 413 12.84 -20.05 -1.06
C PHE A 413 13.36 -18.76 -0.38
N ILE A 414 13.09 -17.60 -1.00
CA ILE A 414 13.49 -16.29 -0.50
C ILE A 414 12.54 -15.85 0.64
N LEU A 415 11.23 -16.08 0.49
CA LEU A 415 10.26 -15.85 1.56
C LEU A 415 10.49 -16.74 2.79
N ASP A 416 10.87 -18.00 2.58
CA ASP A 416 11.18 -18.91 3.68
C ASP A 416 12.48 -18.49 4.40
N ALA A 417 13.50 -18.03 3.66
CA ALA A 417 14.71 -17.47 4.26
C ALA A 417 14.43 -16.22 5.12
N ALA A 418 13.48 -15.37 4.72
CA ALA A 418 13.05 -14.24 5.54
C ALA A 418 12.29 -14.67 6.81
N LYS A 419 11.51 -15.77 6.76
CA LYS A 419 10.85 -16.32 7.94
C LYS A 419 11.87 -16.92 8.92
N ASP A 420 12.79 -17.74 8.42
CA ASP A 420 13.89 -18.33 9.21
C ASP A 420 14.74 -17.25 9.90
N ALA A 421 15.09 -16.19 9.16
CA ALA A 421 15.83 -15.07 9.72
C ALA A 421 15.08 -14.35 10.85
N LEU A 422 13.74 -14.35 10.87
CA LEU A 422 12.96 -13.72 11.95
C LEU A 422 12.95 -14.56 13.25
N ASP A 423 13.13 -15.87 13.17
CA ASP A 423 13.22 -16.74 14.36
C ASP A 423 14.63 -16.72 15.03
N ARG A 424 15.60 -16.05 14.39
CA ARG A 424 16.99 -15.93 14.87
C ARG A 424 17.24 -14.63 15.64
N VAL A 425 17.75 -14.74 16.87
CA VAL A 425 18.03 -13.58 17.75
C VAL A 425 19.01 -12.59 17.11
N ASP A 426 20.08 -13.07 16.47
CA ASP A 426 21.12 -12.24 15.84
C ASP A 426 20.62 -11.45 14.62
N CYS A 427 19.58 -11.95 13.95
CA CYS A 427 18.94 -11.31 12.81
C CYS A 427 17.90 -10.26 13.23
N ASN A 428 17.48 -10.24 14.50
CA ASN A 428 16.55 -9.22 15.03
C ASN A 428 17.27 -8.01 15.67
N GLN A 429 18.61 -7.99 15.70
CA GLN A 429 19.42 -6.87 16.20
C GLN A 429 20.05 -6.07 15.05
N TYR A 430 20.76 -4.98 15.37
CA TYR A 430 21.48 -4.19 14.37
C TYR A 430 22.48 -5.04 13.57
N ALA A 431 22.43 -4.93 12.24
CA ALA A 431 23.51 -5.38 11.38
C ALA A 431 24.73 -4.43 11.51
N PRO A 432 25.94 -4.88 11.15
CA PRO A 432 27.07 -3.97 10.93
C PRO A 432 26.69 -2.89 9.91
N ALA A 433 27.19 -1.66 10.08
CA ALA A 433 26.83 -0.51 9.25
C ALA A 433 27.04 -0.77 7.74
N LYS A 434 28.13 -1.47 7.37
CA LYS A 434 28.40 -1.84 5.97
C LYS A 434 27.55 -2.99 5.43
N GLY A 435 26.79 -3.67 6.28
CA GLY A 435 25.98 -4.85 5.95
C GLY A 435 26.48 -6.14 6.60
N ARG A 436 25.57 -7.12 6.72
CA ARG A 436 25.84 -8.46 7.26
C ARG A 436 26.91 -9.16 6.40
N PRO A 437 27.93 -9.81 7.00
CA PRO A 437 29.01 -10.45 6.26
C PRO A 437 28.53 -11.48 5.24
N ARG A 438 27.48 -12.25 5.56
CA ARG A 438 26.89 -13.23 4.65
C ARG A 438 26.38 -12.60 3.35
N LEU A 439 25.63 -11.48 3.45
CA LEU A 439 25.13 -10.78 2.27
C LEU A 439 26.26 -10.18 1.43
N ARG A 440 27.23 -9.49 2.06
CA ARG A 440 28.37 -8.93 1.32
C ARG A 440 29.15 -10.03 0.59
N LYS A 441 29.39 -11.17 1.24
CA LYS A 441 30.04 -12.33 0.61
C LYS A 441 29.18 -12.95 -0.50
N ALA A 442 27.87 -13.07 -0.32
CA ALA A 442 26.97 -13.59 -1.34
C ALA A 442 26.93 -12.69 -2.59
N ILE A 443 26.94 -11.36 -2.41
CA ILE A 443 27.08 -10.38 -3.50
C ILE A 443 28.47 -10.53 -4.16
N ALA A 444 29.56 -10.53 -3.39
CA ALA A 444 30.91 -10.72 -3.94
C ALA A 444 31.00 -11.99 -4.80
N ASN A 445 30.53 -13.13 -4.29
CA ASN A 445 30.48 -14.39 -5.02
C ASN A 445 29.64 -14.31 -6.29
N ALA A 446 28.45 -13.69 -6.23
CA ALA A 446 27.52 -13.60 -7.35
C ALA A 446 27.95 -12.60 -8.43
N TYR A 447 28.83 -11.63 -8.10
CA TYR A 447 29.29 -10.58 -9.01
C TYR A 447 30.73 -10.77 -9.53
N SER A 448 31.60 -11.47 -8.78
CA SER A 448 32.99 -11.77 -9.18
C SER A 448 33.12 -12.41 -10.58
N PRO A 449 32.24 -13.34 -11.02
CA PRO A 449 32.28 -13.88 -12.38
C PRO A 449 32.10 -12.81 -13.48
N PHE A 450 31.23 -11.81 -13.26
CA PHE A 450 31.04 -10.69 -14.19
C PHE A 450 32.19 -9.67 -14.11
N TRP A 451 32.89 -9.61 -12.98
CA TRP A 451 34.11 -8.81 -12.83
C TRP A 451 35.35 -9.49 -13.41
N GLY A 452 35.37 -10.81 -13.59
CA GLY A 452 36.55 -11.56 -14.01
C GLY A 452 37.68 -11.58 -12.97
N ARG A 453 37.37 -11.17 -11.74
CA ARG A 453 38.24 -11.18 -10.55
C ARG A 453 37.39 -11.36 -9.30
N GLU A 454 38.01 -11.77 -8.20
CA GLU A 454 37.35 -11.74 -6.90
C GLU A 454 37.11 -10.28 -6.46
N LEU A 455 35.89 -10.00 -6.00
CA LEU A 455 35.52 -8.76 -5.33
C LEU A 455 35.73 -8.92 -3.82
N ASP A 456 36.42 -7.99 -3.17
CA ASP A 456 36.58 -8.03 -1.71
C ASP A 456 35.27 -7.58 -1.02
N PRO A 457 34.53 -8.49 -0.34
CA PRO A 457 33.29 -8.12 0.32
C PRO A 457 33.50 -7.13 1.47
N GLU A 458 34.70 -7.03 2.05
CA GLU A 458 34.99 -6.18 3.21
C GLU A 458 35.28 -4.71 2.85
N THR A 459 35.78 -4.44 1.64
CA THR A 459 36.21 -3.10 1.18
C THR A 459 35.48 -2.59 -0.07
N GLU A 460 35.05 -3.46 -0.99
CA GLU A 460 34.46 -3.06 -2.28
C GLU A 460 32.92 -3.08 -2.30
N ILE A 461 32.28 -3.51 -1.19
CA ILE A 461 30.82 -3.70 -1.11
C ILE A 461 30.24 -3.05 0.16
N VAL A 462 29.25 -2.18 -0.03
CA VAL A 462 28.42 -1.63 1.06
C VAL A 462 26.94 -1.94 0.81
N VAL A 463 26.26 -2.48 1.83
CA VAL A 463 24.80 -2.72 1.81
C VAL A 463 24.06 -1.48 2.32
N THR A 464 23.01 -1.12 1.59
CA THR A 464 22.23 0.12 1.78
C THR A 464 20.72 -0.18 1.84
N THR A 465 19.91 0.78 2.29
CA THR A 465 18.46 0.62 2.54
C THR A 465 17.65 0.75 1.24
N GLY A 466 17.99 -0.14 0.30
CA GLY A 466 17.55 -0.13 -1.09
C GLY A 466 18.40 0.82 -1.94
N ALA A 467 18.41 0.59 -3.25
CA ALA A 467 19.18 1.39 -4.21
C ALA A 467 18.92 2.91 -4.08
N ASN A 468 17.66 3.32 -3.85
CA ASN A 468 17.31 4.74 -3.66
C ASN A 468 18.14 5.44 -2.56
N GLU A 469 18.34 4.78 -1.42
CA GLU A 469 19.13 5.34 -0.31
C GLU A 469 20.63 5.14 -0.54
N GLY A 470 21.04 4.04 -1.19
CA GLY A 470 22.42 3.88 -1.62
C GLY A 470 22.90 4.97 -2.57
N MET A 471 22.06 5.39 -3.51
CA MET A 471 22.32 6.53 -4.39
C MET A 471 22.34 7.86 -3.62
N LEU A 472 21.44 8.07 -2.67
CA LEU A 472 21.52 9.23 -1.77
C LEU A 472 22.83 9.26 -1.00
N SER A 473 23.27 8.12 -0.46
CA SER A 473 24.57 7.96 0.21
C SER A 473 25.75 8.24 -0.72
N ALA A 474 25.67 7.87 -2.02
CA ALA A 474 26.68 8.23 -3.00
C ALA A 474 26.72 9.75 -3.28
N PHE A 475 25.59 10.41 -3.51
CA PHE A 475 25.57 11.85 -3.72
C PHE A 475 26.03 12.61 -2.46
N MET A 476 25.55 12.23 -1.28
CA MET A 476 25.99 12.81 0.01
C MET A 476 27.46 12.55 0.36
N ALA A 477 28.13 11.62 -0.32
CA ALA A 477 29.56 11.34 -0.15
C ALA A 477 30.47 12.17 -1.07
N PHE A 478 29.96 12.69 -2.20
CA PHE A 478 30.80 13.28 -3.25
C PHE A 478 30.32 14.62 -3.81
N VAL A 479 29.05 15.01 -3.62
CA VAL A 479 28.46 16.23 -4.20
C VAL A 479 28.40 17.33 -3.15
N GLU A 480 29.04 18.46 -3.42
CA GLU A 480 28.97 19.69 -2.62
C GLU A 480 28.04 20.74 -3.28
N PRO A 481 27.62 21.79 -2.53
CA PRO A 481 26.79 22.87 -3.06
C PRO A 481 27.35 23.52 -4.33
N GLY A 482 26.65 23.28 -5.44
CA GLY A 482 27.00 23.81 -6.75
C GLY A 482 27.89 22.91 -7.61
N ASP A 483 28.26 21.71 -7.17
CA ASP A 483 28.74 20.67 -8.09
C ASP A 483 27.64 20.29 -9.08
N GLU A 484 28.03 19.87 -10.28
CA GLU A 484 27.11 19.48 -11.35
C GLU A 484 27.03 17.95 -11.49
N VAL A 485 25.82 17.41 -11.56
CA VAL A 485 25.55 16.00 -11.81
C VAL A 485 24.77 15.85 -13.10
N ILE A 486 25.34 15.10 -14.06
CA ILE A 486 24.67 14.79 -15.33
C ILE A 486 23.69 13.64 -15.11
N VAL A 487 22.46 13.79 -15.61
CA VAL A 487 21.43 12.73 -15.66
C VAL A 487 20.86 12.63 -17.07
N PHE A 488 20.58 11.41 -17.52
CA PHE A 488 19.87 11.19 -18.77
C PHE A 488 18.35 11.33 -18.59
N GLU A 489 17.66 12.01 -19.51
CA GLU A 489 16.20 12.00 -19.58
C GLU A 489 15.71 10.90 -20.54
N PRO A 490 14.65 10.13 -20.24
CA PRO A 490 13.80 10.25 -19.06
C PRO A 490 14.45 9.67 -17.79
N PHE A 491 14.63 10.48 -16.73
CA PHE A 491 15.32 10.06 -15.50
C PHE A 491 14.41 9.30 -14.52
N PHE A 492 15.00 8.52 -13.61
CA PHE A 492 14.27 8.09 -12.42
C PHE A 492 14.08 9.28 -11.46
N ASP A 493 12.82 9.55 -11.07
CA ASP A 493 12.40 10.72 -10.26
C ASP A 493 13.26 10.97 -9.02
N GLN A 494 13.64 9.91 -8.31
CA GLN A 494 14.45 9.99 -7.10
C GLN A 494 15.82 10.66 -7.31
N TYR A 495 16.45 10.55 -8.49
CA TYR A 495 17.77 11.14 -8.77
C TYR A 495 17.76 12.64 -8.47
N ILE A 496 16.72 13.34 -8.95
CA ILE A 496 16.54 14.79 -8.85
C ILE A 496 16.56 15.22 -7.38
N SER A 497 15.73 14.61 -6.55
CA SER A 497 15.64 14.91 -5.12
C SER A 497 16.93 14.59 -4.37
N ASN A 498 17.60 13.47 -4.68
CA ASN A 498 18.81 13.06 -3.99
C ASN A 498 19.99 14.00 -4.28
N ILE A 499 20.17 14.42 -5.53
CA ILE A 499 21.20 15.40 -5.94
C ILE A 499 20.94 16.75 -5.26
N GLN A 500 19.68 17.23 -5.28
CA GLN A 500 19.29 18.48 -4.63
C GLN A 500 19.43 18.45 -3.11
N MET A 501 19.24 17.30 -2.45
CA MET A 501 19.45 17.14 -1.01
C MET A 501 20.91 17.34 -0.59
N ALA A 502 21.87 16.95 -1.44
CA ALA A 502 23.30 17.25 -1.27
C ALA A 502 23.68 18.69 -1.65
N GLY A 503 22.80 19.42 -2.36
CA GLY A 503 23.05 20.77 -2.86
C GLY A 503 23.62 20.82 -4.29
N GLY A 504 23.69 19.68 -4.97
CA GLY A 504 24.13 19.60 -6.36
C GLY A 504 23.15 20.27 -7.34
N LYS A 505 23.70 20.78 -8.43
CA LYS A 505 22.97 21.23 -9.61
C LYS A 505 22.85 20.06 -10.59
N ILE A 506 21.66 19.85 -11.13
CA ILE A 506 21.42 18.80 -12.13
C ILE A 506 21.65 19.39 -13.52
N VAL A 507 22.32 18.62 -14.37
CA VAL A 507 22.50 18.88 -15.80
C VAL A 507 21.80 17.76 -16.56
N TYR A 508 20.85 18.11 -17.42
CA TYR A 508 19.98 17.15 -18.11
C TYR A 508 20.48 16.95 -19.54
N VAL A 509 20.61 15.69 -19.97
CA VAL A 509 20.92 15.31 -21.35
C VAL A 509 19.86 14.30 -21.83
N PRO A 510 19.05 14.61 -22.84
CA PRO A 510 18.00 13.69 -23.27
C PRO A 510 18.55 12.48 -24.04
N LEU A 511 17.92 11.32 -23.84
CA LEU A 511 17.87 10.26 -24.84
C LEU A 511 16.85 10.67 -25.90
N HIS A 512 17.32 10.77 -27.15
CA HIS A 512 16.47 11.16 -28.28
C HIS A 512 15.68 9.94 -28.78
N PRO A 513 14.34 9.99 -28.83
CA PRO A 513 13.53 8.90 -29.37
C PRO A 513 13.72 8.74 -30.89
N PRO A 514 13.46 7.55 -31.46
CA PRO A 514 13.51 7.33 -32.89
C PRO A 514 12.50 8.23 -33.62
N SER A 515 12.96 8.93 -34.66
CA SER A 515 12.17 9.92 -35.41
C SER A 515 10.86 9.39 -36.03
N ASP A 516 10.77 8.08 -36.26
CA ASP A 516 9.60 7.40 -36.80
C ASP A 516 8.83 6.56 -35.77
N GLY A 517 9.17 6.69 -34.47
CA GLY A 517 8.52 5.97 -33.35
C GLY A 517 7.04 6.31 -33.11
N ALA A 518 6.48 7.29 -33.82
CA ALA A 518 5.03 7.55 -33.90
C ALA A 518 4.32 6.74 -35.01
N THR A 519 5.07 5.99 -35.82
CA THR A 519 4.57 5.28 -37.01
C THR A 519 4.91 3.79 -37.05
N LYS A 520 6.04 3.37 -36.47
CA LYS A 520 6.51 1.97 -36.44
C LYS A 520 7.01 1.56 -35.05
N ASN A 521 6.99 0.26 -34.75
CA ASN A 521 7.66 -0.28 -33.56
C ASN A 521 9.19 -0.10 -33.67
N SER A 522 9.85 0.09 -32.54
CA SER A 522 11.30 0.29 -32.44
C SER A 522 11.92 -0.59 -31.36
N SER A 523 13.23 -0.77 -31.38
CA SER A 523 13.96 -1.23 -30.20
C SER A 523 14.08 -0.07 -29.19
N ALA A 524 14.30 -0.40 -27.92
CA ALA A 524 14.78 0.56 -26.93
C ALA A 524 16.23 1.02 -27.23
N ALA A 525 17.00 0.24 -28.00
CA ALA A 525 18.31 0.66 -28.54
C ALA A 525 18.22 1.93 -29.39
N ASP A 526 17.13 2.09 -30.15
CA ASP A 526 16.90 3.21 -31.08
C ASP A 526 16.66 4.55 -30.36
N TRP A 527 16.60 4.54 -29.03
CA TRP A 527 16.71 5.76 -28.21
C TRP A 527 18.19 6.09 -28.00
N THR A 528 18.67 7.16 -28.62
CA THR A 528 20.11 7.44 -28.77
C THR A 528 20.56 8.67 -27.98
N ILE A 529 21.81 8.65 -27.50
CA ILE A 529 22.47 9.83 -26.93
C ILE A 529 23.03 10.70 -28.07
N ASP A 530 22.76 12.00 -28.04
CA ASP A 530 23.58 12.98 -28.77
C ASP A 530 24.89 13.20 -27.98
N PHE A 531 26.00 12.65 -28.49
CA PHE A 531 27.31 12.75 -27.83
C PHE A 531 27.89 14.17 -27.90
N ASP A 532 27.53 14.97 -28.91
CA ASP A 532 27.91 16.38 -28.96
C ASP A 532 27.14 17.20 -27.92
N GLU A 533 25.90 16.82 -27.59
CA GLU A 533 25.14 17.40 -26.46
C GLU A 533 25.74 16.98 -25.11
N LEU A 534 26.09 15.70 -24.94
CA LEU A 534 26.73 15.17 -23.73
C LEU A 534 28.12 15.82 -23.48
N GLU A 535 28.96 15.97 -24.50
CA GLU A 535 30.26 16.63 -24.36
C GLU A 535 30.13 18.10 -23.96
N LYS A 536 29.13 18.82 -24.49
CA LYS A 536 28.83 20.22 -24.11
C LYS A 536 28.24 20.36 -22.71
N ALA A 537 27.63 19.29 -22.17
CA ALA A 537 27.10 19.25 -20.82
C ALA A 537 28.20 19.10 -19.75
N VAL A 538 29.40 18.66 -20.12
CA VAL A 538 30.54 18.54 -19.20
C VAL A 538 31.21 19.90 -18.99
N THR A 539 31.40 20.27 -17.73
CA THR A 539 32.09 21.49 -17.30
C THR A 539 33.12 21.15 -16.21
N PRO A 540 34.02 22.09 -15.83
CA PRO A 540 34.90 21.91 -14.67
C PRO A 540 34.18 21.74 -13.31
N ARG A 541 32.85 21.82 -13.29
CA ARG A 541 31.99 21.57 -12.11
C ARG A 541 31.29 20.20 -12.17
N THR A 542 31.37 19.49 -13.29
CA THR A 542 30.77 18.15 -13.42
C THR A 542 31.49 17.18 -12.51
N LYS A 543 30.78 16.73 -11.47
CA LYS A 543 31.29 15.86 -10.41
C LYS A 543 30.91 14.41 -10.62
N MET A 544 29.69 14.17 -11.10
CA MET A 544 29.15 12.83 -11.34
C MET A 544 28.31 12.76 -12.61
N ILE A 545 28.18 11.55 -13.17
CA ILE A 545 27.15 11.19 -14.16
C ILE A 545 26.36 10.00 -13.64
N VAL A 546 25.04 10.00 -13.87
CA VAL A 546 24.15 8.87 -13.58
C VAL A 546 23.81 8.14 -14.87
N ILE A 547 24.09 6.84 -14.91
CA ILE A 547 23.72 5.94 -16.01
C ILE A 547 22.70 4.95 -15.44
N ASN A 548 21.59 4.70 -16.14
CA ASN A 548 20.64 3.67 -15.74
C ASN A 548 20.47 2.62 -16.85
N THR A 549 20.90 1.39 -16.58
CA THR A 549 20.90 0.31 -17.57
C THR A 549 20.67 -1.05 -16.89
N PRO A 550 19.65 -1.85 -17.27
CA PRO A 550 18.53 -1.50 -18.14
C PRO A 550 17.74 -0.27 -17.66
N HIS A 551 17.34 0.58 -18.61
CA HIS A 551 16.83 1.92 -18.36
C HIS A 551 15.33 1.96 -17.98
N ASN A 552 14.96 2.69 -16.92
CA ASN A 552 13.57 3.03 -16.60
C ASN A 552 13.31 4.48 -17.01
N PRO A 553 12.33 4.78 -17.89
CA PRO A 553 11.21 3.92 -18.32
C PRO A 553 11.40 3.20 -19.67
N VAL A 554 12.42 3.56 -20.45
CA VAL A 554 12.57 3.17 -21.89
C VAL A 554 12.78 1.66 -22.11
N GLY A 555 13.40 0.96 -21.16
CA GLY A 555 13.83 -0.43 -21.30
C GLY A 555 15.16 -0.61 -22.06
N LYS A 556 15.86 0.47 -22.41
CA LYS A 556 17.13 0.44 -23.16
C LYS A 556 18.22 -0.28 -22.37
N VAL A 557 18.98 -1.15 -23.02
CA VAL A 557 20.26 -1.63 -22.51
C VAL A 557 21.35 -0.88 -23.26
N PHE A 558 22.10 -0.03 -22.55
CA PHE A 558 23.13 0.79 -23.18
C PHE A 558 24.19 -0.12 -23.83
N HIS A 559 24.46 0.08 -25.11
CA HIS A 559 25.41 -0.74 -25.84
C HIS A 559 26.85 -0.44 -25.43
N LYS A 560 27.74 -1.40 -25.64
CA LYS A 560 29.16 -1.29 -25.30
C LYS A 560 29.78 0.00 -25.87
N ASP A 561 29.57 0.28 -27.15
CA ASP A 561 30.10 1.45 -27.85
C ASP A 561 29.58 2.79 -27.28
N GLU A 562 28.36 2.82 -26.73
CA GLU A 562 27.82 4.00 -26.03
C GLU A 562 28.50 4.18 -24.68
N LEU A 563 28.65 3.08 -23.92
CA LEU A 563 29.29 3.08 -22.61
C LEU A 563 30.80 3.35 -22.69
N GLU A 564 31.49 2.94 -23.76
CA GLU A 564 32.90 3.25 -24.02
C GLU A 564 33.10 4.76 -24.18
N LYS A 565 32.28 5.42 -25.01
CA LYS A 565 32.31 6.89 -25.15
C LYS A 565 32.03 7.63 -23.84
N ILE A 566 31.06 7.16 -23.06
CA ILE A 566 30.78 7.74 -21.72
C ILE A 566 31.97 7.50 -20.78
N GLY A 567 32.55 6.30 -20.79
CA GLY A 567 33.72 5.94 -19.99
C GLY A 567 34.94 6.81 -20.30
N ASP A 568 35.28 6.96 -21.59
CA ASP A 568 36.36 7.83 -22.07
C ASP A 568 36.16 9.28 -21.63
N LEU A 569 34.93 9.80 -21.77
CA LEU A 569 34.57 11.14 -21.33
C LEU A 569 34.73 11.32 -19.81
N CYS A 570 34.36 10.31 -19.02
CA CYS A 570 34.50 10.34 -17.56
C CYS A 570 35.95 10.23 -17.11
N VAL A 571 36.75 9.35 -17.73
CA VAL A 571 38.19 9.21 -17.46
C VAL A 571 38.94 10.49 -17.81
N LYS A 572 38.67 11.08 -18.98
CA LYS A 572 39.25 12.36 -19.45
C LYS A 572 39.01 13.51 -18.48
N ASN A 573 37.85 13.56 -17.82
CA ASN A 573 37.44 14.68 -16.95
C ASN A 573 37.41 14.34 -15.45
N GLN A 574 37.79 13.12 -15.05
CA GLN A 574 37.75 12.61 -13.67
C GLN A 574 36.36 12.68 -13.01
N ILE A 575 35.32 12.34 -13.79
CA ILE A 575 33.91 12.31 -13.36
C ILE A 575 33.59 10.94 -12.75
N ILE A 576 32.91 10.92 -11.60
CA ILE A 576 32.44 9.67 -10.98
C ILE A 576 31.20 9.16 -11.71
N ILE A 577 31.17 7.88 -12.05
CA ILE A 577 30.04 7.21 -12.69
C ILE A 577 29.20 6.52 -11.61
N LEU A 578 27.93 6.93 -11.48
CA LEU A 578 26.94 6.19 -10.69
C LEU A 578 26.11 5.34 -11.65
N SER A 579 26.42 4.05 -11.72
CA SER A 579 25.75 3.09 -12.60
C SER A 579 24.58 2.44 -11.86
N ASP A 580 23.36 2.94 -12.08
CA ASP A 580 22.12 2.35 -11.58
C ASP A 580 21.75 1.11 -12.42
N GLU A 581 22.20 -0.05 -11.93
CA GLU A 581 22.04 -1.36 -12.57
C GLU A 581 21.02 -2.22 -11.80
N VAL A 582 19.96 -1.62 -11.23
CA VAL A 582 18.96 -2.39 -10.44
C VAL A 582 18.14 -3.41 -11.24
N TYR A 583 18.34 -3.51 -12.55
CA TYR A 583 17.78 -4.56 -13.42
C TYR A 583 18.87 -5.42 -14.08
N ASP A 584 20.10 -5.50 -13.51
CA ASP A 584 21.26 -6.21 -14.08
C ASP A 584 21.09 -7.73 -14.30
N ARG A 585 19.98 -8.31 -13.84
CA ARG A 585 19.56 -9.70 -14.05
C ARG A 585 18.29 -9.85 -14.88
N LEU A 586 17.70 -8.73 -15.36
CA LEU A 586 16.48 -8.71 -16.16
C LEU A 586 16.76 -7.97 -17.47
N TYR A 587 17.40 -8.67 -18.40
CA TYR A 587 17.73 -8.20 -19.74
C TYR A 587 17.40 -9.28 -20.78
N TYR A 588 17.12 -8.85 -22.00
CA TYR A 588 16.74 -9.70 -23.14
C TYR A 588 17.81 -9.68 -24.25
N VAL A 589 18.82 -8.81 -24.13
CA VAL A 589 19.98 -8.66 -25.01
C VAL A 589 21.28 -8.69 -24.18
N PRO A 590 22.47 -8.92 -24.77
CA PRO A 590 23.72 -8.95 -24.02
C PRO A 590 23.97 -7.67 -23.19
N PHE A 591 24.13 -7.84 -21.87
CA PHE A 591 24.28 -6.74 -20.92
C PHE A 591 25.75 -6.37 -20.66
N THR A 592 26.11 -5.10 -20.86
CA THR A 592 27.46 -4.57 -20.60
C THR A 592 27.46 -3.72 -19.32
N ARG A 593 28.38 -4.02 -18.39
CA ARG A 593 28.61 -3.23 -17.17
C ARG A 593 29.72 -2.23 -17.42
N ILE A 594 29.47 -0.94 -17.20
CA ILE A 594 30.44 0.12 -17.53
C ILE A 594 31.74 0.00 -16.72
N SER A 595 31.65 -0.46 -15.47
CA SER A 595 32.79 -0.81 -14.60
C SER A 595 33.73 -1.89 -15.17
N ARG A 596 33.36 -2.56 -16.27
CA ARG A 596 34.14 -3.63 -16.91
C ARG A 596 34.75 -3.26 -18.26
N LEU A 597 34.64 -2.00 -18.69
CA LEU A 597 35.25 -1.54 -19.94
C LEU A 597 36.77 -1.37 -19.82
N SER A 598 37.25 -0.70 -18.76
CA SER A 598 38.68 -0.58 -18.47
C SER A 598 38.94 -0.39 -16.95
N PRO A 599 40.17 -0.65 -16.48
CA PRO A 599 40.56 -0.38 -15.09
C PRO A 599 40.45 1.11 -14.70
N GLU A 600 40.57 2.04 -15.64
CA GLU A 600 40.41 3.48 -15.43
C GLU A 600 38.94 3.84 -15.19
N VAL A 601 38.04 3.22 -15.95
CA VAL A 601 36.58 3.37 -15.77
C VAL A 601 36.12 2.71 -14.47
N GLU A 602 36.65 1.52 -14.14
CA GLU A 602 36.36 0.80 -12.89
C GLU A 602 36.68 1.67 -11.65
N LYS A 603 37.82 2.37 -11.64
CA LYS A 603 38.25 3.28 -10.56
C LYS A 603 37.33 4.49 -10.33
N LEU A 604 36.50 4.84 -11.31
CA LEU A 604 35.55 5.95 -11.24
C LEU A 604 34.10 5.47 -11.03
N THR A 605 33.83 4.17 -11.02
CA THR A 605 32.46 3.63 -11.05
C THR A 605 31.96 3.14 -9.69
N LEU A 606 30.76 3.55 -9.35
CA LEU A 606 29.91 2.99 -8.30
C LEU A 606 28.71 2.29 -8.95
N THR A 607 28.70 0.96 -8.98
CA THR A 607 27.57 0.15 -9.48
C THR A 607 26.56 -0.09 -8.37
N VAL A 608 25.29 0.29 -8.61
CA VAL A 608 24.18 0.17 -7.66
C VAL A 608 23.30 -1.04 -8.01
N GLY A 609 22.92 -1.84 -7.02
CA GLY A 609 21.98 -2.95 -7.20
C GLY A 609 20.87 -3.01 -6.14
N SER A 610 19.83 -3.82 -6.40
CA SER A 610 18.67 -3.95 -5.50
C SER A 610 18.14 -5.38 -5.38
N ALA A 611 18.13 -5.90 -4.15
CA ALA A 611 17.44 -7.16 -3.83
C ALA A 611 15.93 -7.06 -4.12
N GLY A 612 15.33 -5.89 -3.91
CA GLY A 612 13.91 -5.68 -4.13
C GLY A 612 13.49 -5.70 -5.60
N LYS A 613 14.42 -5.48 -6.53
CA LYS A 613 14.19 -5.65 -7.97
C LYS A 613 14.55 -7.08 -8.41
N ASN A 614 15.72 -7.57 -8.00
CA ASN A 614 16.21 -8.90 -8.37
C ASN A 614 15.33 -10.04 -7.83
N PHE A 615 14.77 -9.91 -6.62
CA PHE A 615 14.03 -10.99 -5.94
C PHE A 615 12.53 -10.69 -5.75
N TYR A 616 11.97 -9.84 -6.61
CA TYR A 616 10.55 -9.44 -6.59
C TYR A 616 10.05 -8.78 -5.29
N ALA A 617 10.97 -8.40 -4.39
CA ALA A 617 10.69 -8.01 -3.01
C ALA A 617 10.87 -6.49 -2.78
N THR A 618 10.23 -5.64 -3.61
CA THR A 618 10.47 -4.18 -3.62
C THR A 618 10.30 -3.49 -2.25
N GLY A 619 9.39 -4.00 -1.41
CA GLY A 619 9.15 -3.54 -0.05
C GLY A 619 10.22 -3.90 0.98
N TRP A 620 11.21 -4.75 0.65
CA TRP A 620 12.26 -5.16 1.60
C TRP A 620 13.34 -4.12 1.85
N ARG A 621 13.49 -3.14 0.94
CA ARG A 621 14.44 -2.03 1.06
C ARG A 621 15.88 -2.49 1.37
N VAL A 622 16.36 -3.49 0.62
CA VAL A 622 17.77 -3.92 0.61
C VAL A 622 18.37 -3.63 -0.77
N GLY A 623 19.54 -3.01 -0.77
CA GLY A 623 20.36 -2.71 -1.95
C GLY A 623 21.83 -2.68 -1.58
N TRP A 624 22.69 -2.38 -2.55
CA TRP A 624 24.13 -2.30 -2.34
C TRP A 624 24.79 -1.40 -3.37
N LEU A 625 26.02 -0.98 -3.07
CA LEU A 625 26.95 -0.44 -4.04
C LEU A 625 28.20 -1.32 -4.09
N ILE A 626 28.69 -1.55 -5.31
CA ILE A 626 29.99 -2.18 -5.63
C ILE A 626 30.88 -1.12 -6.26
N GLY A 627 32.14 -1.04 -5.86
CA GLY A 627 33.10 -0.09 -6.42
C GLY A 627 34.47 -0.17 -5.72
N PRO A 628 35.45 0.62 -6.16
CA PRO A 628 36.77 0.66 -5.52
C PRO A 628 36.66 1.13 -4.07
N SER A 629 37.54 0.58 -3.22
CA SER A 629 37.55 0.83 -1.76
C SER A 629 37.59 2.32 -1.40
N GLU A 630 38.31 3.08 -2.22
CA GLU A 630 38.55 4.51 -2.13
C GLU A 630 37.25 5.31 -2.25
N LEU A 631 36.27 4.83 -3.01
CA LEU A 631 34.94 5.43 -3.13
C LEU A 631 33.96 4.85 -2.10
N ILE A 632 33.96 3.52 -1.93
CA ILE A 632 33.00 2.81 -1.06
C ILE A 632 33.10 3.24 0.41
N GLN A 633 34.29 3.56 0.91
CA GLN A 633 34.48 4.08 2.26
C GLN A 633 33.70 5.39 2.54
N HIS A 634 33.54 6.25 1.53
CA HIS A 634 32.82 7.53 1.68
C HIS A 634 31.30 7.33 1.58
N VAL A 635 30.85 6.43 0.69
CA VAL A 635 29.44 5.97 0.65
C VAL A 635 29.04 5.36 2.00
N LEU A 636 29.90 4.53 2.59
CA LEU A 636 29.68 3.95 3.92
C LEU A 636 29.60 5.04 5.01
N ALA A 637 30.46 6.07 4.95
CA ALA A 637 30.41 7.18 5.90
C ALA A 637 29.07 7.93 5.83
N ALA A 638 28.55 8.18 4.64
CA ALA A 638 27.22 8.78 4.43
C ALA A 638 26.08 7.86 4.93
N HIS A 639 26.06 6.59 4.53
CA HIS A 639 25.05 5.61 4.95
C HIS A 639 24.97 5.48 6.48
N THR A 640 26.13 5.48 7.14
CA THR A 640 26.23 5.40 8.61
C THR A 640 25.64 6.63 9.33
N ARG A 641 25.39 7.74 8.62
CA ARG A 641 24.75 8.96 9.13
C ARG A 641 23.30 9.12 8.68
N ILE A 642 22.91 8.51 7.57
CA ILE A 642 21.53 8.52 7.04
C ILE A 642 20.69 7.44 7.71
N CYS A 643 21.13 6.18 7.67
CA CYS A 643 20.38 5.02 8.19
C CYS A 643 21.09 4.27 9.33
N PHE A 644 22.39 4.48 9.53
CA PHE A 644 23.28 3.71 10.43
C PHE A 644 23.46 2.24 10.03
N SER A 645 22.37 1.47 9.86
CA SER A 645 22.42 0.10 9.33
C SER A 645 21.11 -0.31 8.66
N THR A 646 21.22 -1.15 7.62
CA THR A 646 20.09 -1.68 6.86
C THR A 646 19.40 -2.86 7.59
N VAL A 647 18.12 -3.12 7.31
CA VAL A 647 17.26 -4.14 7.96
C VAL A 647 17.87 -5.54 7.97
N ALA A 648 18.33 -6.01 9.14
CA ALA A 648 19.13 -7.22 9.31
C ALA A 648 18.52 -8.55 8.80
N PRO A 649 17.25 -8.92 9.08
CA PRO A 649 16.74 -10.24 8.67
C PRO A 649 16.51 -10.31 7.16
N LEU A 650 16.21 -9.17 6.51
CA LEU A 650 16.03 -9.09 5.06
C LEU A 650 17.37 -9.10 4.32
N GLN A 651 18.46 -8.64 4.96
CA GLN A 651 19.81 -8.87 4.44
C GLN A 651 20.18 -10.36 4.45
N GLU A 652 19.87 -11.08 5.54
CA GLU A 652 20.10 -12.53 5.63
C GLU A 652 19.31 -13.29 4.56
N ALA A 653 18.03 -12.95 4.37
CA ALA A 653 17.20 -13.53 3.31
C ALA A 653 17.70 -13.21 1.90
N SER A 654 18.19 -11.98 1.66
CA SER A 654 18.79 -11.59 0.38
C SER A 654 20.08 -12.35 0.09
N ALA A 655 20.85 -12.73 1.13
CA ALA A 655 22.05 -13.55 0.99
C ALA A 655 21.69 -14.96 0.52
N VAL A 656 20.69 -15.59 1.16
CA VAL A 656 20.13 -16.88 0.72
C VAL A 656 19.55 -16.78 -0.70
N GLY A 657 18.95 -15.65 -1.05
CA GLY A 657 18.51 -15.34 -2.42
C GLY A 657 19.63 -15.52 -3.44
N PHE A 658 20.78 -14.88 -3.22
CA PHE A 658 21.95 -15.04 -4.09
C PHE A 658 22.57 -16.44 -4.04
N GLU A 659 22.65 -17.06 -2.85
CA GLU A 659 23.23 -18.40 -2.67
C GLU A 659 22.43 -19.52 -3.37
N LEU A 660 21.12 -19.32 -3.58
CA LEU A 660 20.22 -20.34 -4.11
C LEU A 660 19.62 -20.02 -5.49
N ALA A 661 19.68 -18.77 -5.98
CA ALA A 661 19.02 -18.37 -7.23
C ALA A 661 19.43 -19.23 -8.44
N ASP A 662 20.73 -19.41 -8.67
CA ASP A 662 21.25 -20.20 -9.80
C ASP A 662 20.80 -21.66 -9.71
N ALA A 663 20.88 -22.26 -8.51
CA ALA A 663 20.47 -23.64 -8.24
C ALA A 663 18.95 -23.86 -8.37
N ASN A 664 18.14 -22.80 -8.33
CA ASN A 664 16.69 -22.84 -8.56
C ASN A 664 16.30 -22.41 -10.00
N GLY A 665 17.27 -22.12 -10.89
CA GLY A 665 17.01 -21.62 -12.24
C GLY A 665 16.34 -20.24 -12.27
N PHE A 666 16.44 -19.48 -11.19
CA PHE A 666 15.57 -18.33 -10.93
C PHE A 666 15.76 -17.18 -11.93
N TRP A 667 17.00 -16.90 -12.36
CA TRP A 667 17.28 -15.81 -13.30
C TRP A 667 16.72 -16.10 -14.70
N ASP A 668 16.92 -17.32 -15.20
CA ASP A 668 16.45 -17.72 -16.53
C ASP A 668 14.92 -17.71 -16.59
N GLU A 669 14.25 -18.22 -15.54
CA GLU A 669 12.79 -18.16 -15.47
C GLU A 669 12.29 -16.73 -15.30
N THR A 670 12.98 -15.86 -14.54
CA THR A 670 12.65 -14.42 -14.42
C THR A 670 12.70 -13.71 -15.78
N ILE A 671 13.75 -13.94 -16.57
CA ILE A 671 13.90 -13.34 -17.90
C ILE A 671 12.79 -13.84 -18.83
N LYS A 672 12.54 -15.15 -18.86
CA LYS A 672 11.51 -15.79 -19.67
C LYS A 672 10.09 -15.32 -19.30
N GLU A 673 9.78 -15.27 -18.00
CA GLU A 673 8.50 -14.83 -17.44
C GLU A 673 8.23 -13.37 -17.82
N MET A 674 9.15 -12.47 -17.53
CA MET A 674 8.99 -11.04 -17.81
C MET A 674 8.92 -10.75 -19.31
N LYS A 675 9.74 -11.42 -20.14
CA LYS A 675 9.62 -11.29 -21.60
C LYS A 675 8.26 -11.78 -22.10
N GLY A 676 7.77 -12.93 -21.62
CA GLY A 676 6.44 -13.41 -21.97
C GLY A 676 5.32 -12.44 -21.59
N LYS A 677 5.45 -11.72 -20.47
CA LYS A 677 4.51 -10.67 -20.05
C LYS A 677 4.63 -9.39 -20.89
N VAL A 678 5.83 -9.01 -21.36
CA VAL A 678 6.02 -7.94 -22.36
C VAL A 678 5.31 -8.30 -23.66
N ASP A 679 5.62 -9.47 -24.21
CA ASP A 679 5.08 -9.94 -25.49
C ASP A 679 3.55 -10.04 -25.44
N ARG A 680 2.99 -10.59 -24.34
CA ARG A 680 1.54 -10.68 -24.11
C ARG A 680 0.84 -9.33 -24.07
N LEU A 681 1.39 -8.34 -23.36
CA LEU A 681 0.76 -7.01 -23.32
C LEU A 681 0.88 -6.30 -24.67
N ASN A 682 1.97 -6.53 -25.40
CA ASN A 682 2.20 -5.96 -26.72
C ASN A 682 1.16 -6.40 -27.77
N GLU A 683 0.57 -7.60 -27.65
CA GLU A 683 -0.51 -8.09 -28.54
C GLU A 683 -1.61 -7.04 -28.78
N VAL A 684 -2.11 -6.35 -27.74
CA VAL A 684 -3.20 -5.36 -27.92
C VAL A 684 -2.74 -4.09 -28.63
N PHE A 685 -1.47 -3.71 -28.49
CA PHE A 685 -0.94 -2.53 -29.18
C PHE A 685 -0.70 -2.83 -30.67
N GLU A 686 -0.33 -4.06 -31.00
CA GLU A 686 -0.32 -4.55 -32.40
C GLU A 686 -1.74 -4.61 -32.99
N GLU A 687 -2.74 -5.15 -32.26
CA GLU A 687 -4.16 -5.13 -32.67
C GLU A 687 -4.68 -3.70 -32.95
N LEU A 688 -4.21 -2.72 -32.18
CA LEU A 688 -4.61 -1.31 -32.27
C LEU A 688 -3.72 -0.48 -33.21
N ASN A 689 -2.70 -1.07 -33.83
CA ASN A 689 -1.69 -0.37 -34.65
C ASN A 689 -1.05 0.82 -33.89
N LEU A 690 -0.82 0.67 -32.58
CA LEU A 690 -0.15 1.66 -31.73
C LEU A 690 1.34 1.29 -31.59
N PRO A 691 2.28 2.14 -32.04
CA PRO A 691 3.69 1.79 -32.03
C PRO A 691 4.27 1.55 -30.64
N VAL A 692 5.09 0.51 -30.51
CA VAL A 692 5.73 0.09 -29.25
C VAL A 692 7.24 0.20 -29.36
N THR A 693 7.88 0.74 -28.31
CA THR A 693 9.33 0.57 -28.08
C THR A 693 9.52 -0.73 -27.33
N TYR A 694 10.02 -1.77 -28.00
CA TYR A 694 10.32 -3.05 -27.36
C TYR A 694 11.48 -2.88 -26.37
N PRO A 695 11.30 -3.20 -25.08
CA PRO A 695 12.35 -3.10 -24.09
C PRO A 695 13.44 -4.15 -24.35
N GLU A 696 14.68 -3.78 -24.10
CA GLU A 696 15.84 -4.68 -24.08
C GLU A 696 16.13 -5.21 -22.66
N GLY A 697 15.48 -4.65 -21.64
CA GLY A 697 15.49 -5.14 -20.27
C GLY A 697 14.49 -4.41 -19.38
N GLY A 698 14.41 -4.84 -18.12
CA GLY A 698 13.38 -4.40 -17.17
C GLY A 698 11.98 -4.94 -17.50
N TYR A 699 10.97 -4.34 -16.91
CA TYR A 699 9.54 -4.73 -17.05
C TYR A 699 8.63 -3.55 -17.40
N PHE A 700 9.20 -2.48 -17.99
CA PHE A 700 8.44 -1.35 -18.49
C PHE A 700 8.30 -1.44 -20.01
N LEU A 701 7.17 -0.97 -20.52
CA LEU A 701 6.85 -0.90 -21.94
C LEU A 701 6.44 0.53 -22.27
N LEU A 702 7.11 1.17 -23.24
CA LEU A 702 6.72 2.47 -23.77
C LEU A 702 5.92 2.29 -25.05
N VAL A 703 4.76 2.93 -25.10
CA VAL A 703 3.83 2.89 -26.25
C VAL A 703 3.58 4.30 -26.74
N ASN A 704 3.73 4.53 -28.04
CA ASN A 704 3.44 5.80 -28.67
C ASN A 704 1.94 5.91 -29.00
N MET A 705 1.28 6.83 -28.31
CA MET A 705 -0.15 7.13 -28.35
C MET A 705 -0.46 8.35 -29.23
N ALA A 706 0.41 8.74 -30.18
CA ALA A 706 0.15 9.84 -31.10
C ALA A 706 -1.14 9.66 -31.92
N LYS A 707 -1.49 8.42 -32.29
CA LYS A 707 -2.71 8.09 -33.06
C LYS A 707 -4.01 8.20 -32.25
N VAL A 708 -3.93 8.24 -30.91
CA VAL A 708 -5.10 8.34 -30.02
C VAL A 708 -5.58 9.79 -29.95
N GLN A 709 -6.79 10.04 -30.42
CA GLN A 709 -7.41 11.37 -30.41
C GLN A 709 -8.18 11.59 -29.11
N LEU A 710 -7.73 12.57 -28.34
CA LEU A 710 -8.51 13.14 -27.25
C LEU A 710 -9.58 14.07 -27.87
N PRO A 711 -10.86 13.99 -27.47
CA PRO A 711 -11.88 14.94 -27.90
C PRO A 711 -11.48 16.38 -27.54
N GLU A 712 -11.72 17.35 -28.43
CA GLU A 712 -11.25 18.73 -28.26
C GLU A 712 -11.80 19.37 -26.96
N ASP A 713 -13.08 19.15 -26.65
CA ASP A 713 -13.76 19.63 -25.45
C ASP A 713 -13.69 18.64 -24.25
N TYR A 714 -12.74 17.70 -24.23
CA TYR A 714 -12.67 16.72 -23.14
C TYR A 714 -12.35 17.39 -21.79
N PRO A 715 -13.13 17.14 -20.72
CA PRO A 715 -12.95 17.82 -19.44
C PRO A 715 -11.74 17.29 -18.67
N PHE A 716 -10.66 18.08 -18.65
CA PHE A 716 -9.49 17.87 -17.79
C PHE A 716 -9.53 18.80 -16.57
N PRO A 717 -9.20 18.31 -15.36
CA PRO A 717 -8.92 19.19 -14.22
C PRO A 717 -7.79 20.17 -14.54
N GLU A 718 -7.82 21.37 -13.98
CA GLU A 718 -6.83 22.44 -14.24
C GLU A 718 -5.37 21.98 -14.09
N HIS A 719 -5.09 21.16 -13.06
CA HIS A 719 -3.76 20.61 -12.77
C HIS A 719 -3.30 19.51 -13.74
N VAL A 720 -4.18 19.04 -14.65
CA VAL A 720 -3.88 18.13 -15.77
C VAL A 720 -3.92 18.90 -17.10
N ALA A 721 -4.86 19.82 -17.26
CA ALA A 721 -5.01 20.66 -18.46
C ALA A 721 -3.74 21.48 -18.78
N SER A 722 -3.01 21.90 -17.75
CA SER A 722 -1.74 22.64 -17.81
C SER A 722 -0.48 21.77 -17.98
N ARG A 723 -0.62 20.44 -18.08
CA ARG A 723 0.51 19.50 -18.27
C ARG A 723 0.64 19.06 -19.75
N PRO A 724 1.77 18.42 -20.14
CA PRO A 724 1.96 17.90 -21.50
C PRO A 724 0.91 16.85 -21.91
N ARG A 725 0.88 16.49 -23.19
CA ARG A 725 -0.19 15.65 -23.78
C ARG A 725 -0.32 14.26 -23.14
N ASP A 726 0.77 13.66 -22.70
CA ASP A 726 0.79 12.34 -22.04
C ASP A 726 0.07 12.34 -20.69
N PHE A 727 0.11 13.44 -19.92
CA PHE A 727 -0.69 13.58 -18.70
C PHE A 727 -2.20 13.56 -19.00
N LYS A 728 -2.61 14.18 -20.11
CA LYS A 728 -3.99 14.19 -20.58
C LYS A 728 -4.41 12.81 -21.08
N LEU A 729 -3.53 12.12 -21.81
CA LEU A 729 -3.71 10.72 -22.20
C LEU A 729 -3.84 9.79 -20.98
N ALA A 730 -2.97 9.90 -19.98
CA ALA A 730 -3.02 9.07 -18.79
C ALA A 730 -4.30 9.30 -17.98
N TRP A 731 -4.75 10.56 -17.84
CA TRP A 731 -6.06 10.87 -17.27
C TRP A 731 -7.21 10.24 -18.08
N PHE A 732 -7.19 10.40 -19.41
CA PHE A 732 -8.20 9.85 -20.31
C PHE A 732 -8.27 8.32 -20.25
N LEU A 733 -7.14 7.61 -20.28
CA LEU A 733 -7.07 6.16 -20.11
C LEU A 733 -7.70 5.70 -18.79
N ILE A 734 -7.54 6.47 -17.71
CA ILE A 734 -8.13 6.14 -16.42
C ILE A 734 -9.65 6.35 -16.40
N GLN A 735 -10.15 7.44 -16.99
CA GLN A 735 -11.58 7.78 -16.96
C GLN A 735 -12.40 6.99 -18.00
N GLU A 736 -11.89 6.83 -19.22
CA GLU A 736 -12.63 6.28 -20.38
C GLU A 736 -12.34 4.80 -20.65
N VAL A 737 -11.18 4.31 -20.22
CA VAL A 737 -10.70 2.95 -20.48
C VAL A 737 -10.56 2.16 -19.17
N GLY A 738 -10.46 2.82 -18.02
CA GLY A 738 -10.27 2.19 -16.71
C GLY A 738 -8.89 1.55 -16.53
N VAL A 739 -7.86 2.05 -17.22
CA VAL A 739 -6.48 1.55 -17.13
C VAL A 739 -5.57 2.68 -16.68
N ALA A 740 -4.87 2.50 -15.56
CA ALA A 740 -3.88 3.46 -15.08
C ALA A 740 -2.50 3.13 -15.63
N ALA A 741 -1.87 4.11 -16.27
CA ALA A 741 -0.51 4.07 -16.80
C ALA A 741 0.20 5.40 -16.50
N ILE A 742 1.49 5.50 -16.77
CA ILE A 742 2.31 6.65 -16.31
C ILE A 742 2.74 7.55 -17.48
N PRO A 743 2.50 8.87 -17.40
CA PRO A 743 3.02 9.85 -18.36
C PRO A 743 4.54 10.01 -18.19
N PRO A 744 5.38 9.68 -19.21
CA PRO A 744 6.82 9.76 -19.09
C PRO A 744 7.37 11.19 -18.96
N THR A 745 6.61 12.24 -19.29
CA THR A 745 7.09 13.63 -19.18
C THR A 745 7.29 14.12 -17.74
N GLU A 746 6.84 13.39 -16.72
CA GLU A 746 7.29 13.63 -15.33
C GLU A 746 8.80 13.39 -15.17
N PHE A 747 9.36 12.50 -15.99
CA PHE A 747 10.77 12.13 -16.03
C PHE A 747 11.60 13.06 -16.94
N TYR A 748 11.03 14.19 -17.35
CA TYR A 748 11.67 15.22 -18.19
C TYR A 748 11.53 16.62 -17.56
N THR A 749 12.43 17.50 -17.94
CA THR A 749 12.30 18.94 -17.82
C THR A 749 11.21 19.48 -18.76
N GLU A 750 10.61 20.62 -18.39
CA GLU A 750 9.58 21.29 -19.20
C GLU A 750 10.07 21.64 -20.63
N LYS A 751 11.38 21.86 -20.80
CA LYS A 751 12.02 22.10 -22.12
C LYS A 751 11.96 20.86 -23.01
N ASN A 752 12.28 19.68 -22.47
CA ASN A 752 12.49 18.45 -23.23
C ASN A 752 11.29 17.51 -23.23
N ALA A 753 10.22 17.82 -22.47
CA ALA A 753 8.98 17.04 -22.40
C ALA A 753 8.33 16.72 -23.77
N HIS A 754 8.51 17.59 -24.77
CA HIS A 754 8.02 17.38 -26.14
C HIS A 754 8.55 16.10 -26.80
N LEU A 755 9.70 15.57 -26.35
CA LEU A 755 10.25 14.29 -26.83
C LEU A 755 9.38 13.09 -26.43
N ALA A 756 8.67 13.19 -25.30
CA ALA A 756 7.94 12.07 -24.70
C ALA A 756 6.44 12.30 -24.50
N GLU A 757 5.89 13.48 -24.83
CA GLU A 757 4.47 13.83 -24.62
C GLU A 757 3.46 12.96 -25.41
N ASN A 758 3.96 12.14 -26.34
CA ASN A 758 3.15 11.17 -27.08
C ASN A 758 3.28 9.74 -26.57
N TYR A 759 4.16 9.47 -25.60
CA TYR A 759 4.39 8.13 -25.05
C TYR A 759 3.64 7.90 -23.74
N ILE A 760 3.32 6.64 -23.45
CA ILE A 760 2.78 6.20 -22.15
C ILE A 760 3.56 4.98 -21.67
N ARG A 761 3.91 4.95 -20.37
CA ARG A 761 4.60 3.82 -19.73
C ARG A 761 3.63 2.87 -19.04
N PHE A 762 3.69 1.60 -19.43
CA PHE A 762 3.05 0.47 -18.78
C PHE A 762 4.11 -0.37 -18.03
N ALA A 763 3.70 -1.08 -16.99
CA ALA A 763 4.54 -1.99 -16.18
C ALA A 763 3.94 -3.40 -16.21
N VAL A 764 4.67 -4.36 -16.79
CA VAL A 764 4.16 -5.72 -17.06
C VAL A 764 4.37 -6.71 -15.90
N CYS A 765 5.00 -6.28 -14.80
CA CYS A 765 5.24 -7.09 -13.60
C CYS A 765 3.95 -7.30 -12.78
N LYS A 766 2.94 -7.92 -13.39
CA LYS A 766 1.60 -8.20 -12.85
C LYS A 766 1.22 -9.65 -13.07
N GLU A 767 0.16 -10.11 -12.41
CA GLU A 767 -0.44 -11.42 -12.72
C GLU A 767 -0.98 -11.44 -14.16
N ASP A 768 -1.02 -12.62 -14.77
CA ASP A 768 -1.40 -12.78 -16.18
C ASP A 768 -2.83 -12.30 -16.44
N GLU A 769 -3.74 -12.54 -15.49
CA GLU A 769 -5.13 -12.09 -15.52
C GLU A 769 -5.25 -10.56 -15.53
N VAL A 770 -4.32 -9.85 -14.89
CA VAL A 770 -4.28 -8.38 -14.88
C VAL A 770 -3.83 -7.86 -16.25
N LEU A 771 -2.93 -8.56 -16.93
CA LEU A 771 -2.52 -8.24 -18.30
C LEU A 771 -3.67 -8.46 -19.29
N GLU A 772 -4.40 -9.57 -19.19
CA GLU A 772 -5.56 -9.83 -20.05
C GLU A 772 -6.71 -8.84 -19.79
N GLN A 773 -6.97 -8.45 -18.54
CA GLN A 773 -7.91 -7.37 -18.22
C GLN A 773 -7.46 -6.01 -18.77
N ALA A 774 -6.15 -5.71 -18.76
CA ALA A 774 -5.60 -4.51 -19.37
C ALA A 774 -5.82 -4.51 -20.89
N LYS A 775 -5.50 -5.63 -21.56
CA LYS A 775 -5.71 -5.82 -23.01
C LYS A 775 -7.18 -5.60 -23.39
N GLU A 776 -8.10 -6.28 -22.72
CA GLU A 776 -9.53 -6.18 -23.05
C GLU A 776 -10.05 -4.75 -22.89
N ARG A 777 -9.64 -4.03 -21.84
CA ARG A 777 -9.97 -2.62 -21.69
C ARG A 777 -9.33 -1.77 -22.79
N LEU A 778 -8.03 -1.94 -23.04
CA LEU A 778 -7.28 -1.15 -24.03
C LEU A 778 -7.87 -1.26 -25.45
N ARG A 779 -8.47 -2.40 -25.83
CA ARG A 779 -9.20 -2.53 -27.11
C ARG A 779 -10.27 -1.46 -27.33
N SER A 780 -10.86 -0.92 -26.26
CA SER A 780 -11.83 0.18 -26.34
C SER A 780 -11.23 1.48 -26.90
N LEU A 781 -9.90 1.64 -26.94
CA LEU A 781 -9.22 2.76 -27.61
C LEU A 781 -9.48 2.82 -29.12
N LYS A 782 -9.90 1.71 -29.75
CA LYS A 782 -10.13 1.65 -31.20
C LYS A 782 -11.07 2.75 -31.71
N LYS A 783 -12.08 3.15 -30.93
CA LYS A 783 -13.01 4.27 -31.27
C LYS A 783 -12.38 5.66 -31.24
N TYR A 784 -11.19 5.79 -30.64
CA TYR A 784 -10.43 7.03 -30.50
C TYR A 784 -9.18 7.09 -31.40
N ILE A 785 -8.88 6.01 -32.14
CA ILE A 785 -7.74 5.94 -33.04
C ILE A 785 -8.18 6.37 -34.46
N LYS A 786 -7.34 7.18 -35.12
CA LYS A 786 -7.50 7.53 -36.53
C LYS A 786 -7.11 6.34 -37.41
N GLU A 787 -7.97 5.96 -38.36
CA GLU A 787 -7.62 4.99 -39.43
C GLU A 787 -6.47 5.50 -40.32
#